data_AF-A0A290Z9F8-F1
#
_entry.id   AF-A0A290Z9F8-F1
#
_cell.length_a   1.000
_cell.length_b   1.000
_cell.length_c   1.000
_cell.angle_alpha   90.00
_cell.angle_beta   90.00
_cell.angle_gamma   90.00
#
_symmetry.space_group_name_H-M   'P 1'
#
loop_
_entity.id
_entity.type
_entity.pdbx_description
1 polymer ?
#
loop_
_entity_poly.entity_id
_entity_poly.type
_entity_poly.pdbx_seq_one_letter_code
_entity_poly.pdbx_strand_id
1 'polypeptide(L)'
;MTSTTPHRLATVAQVEAVIGRAPAPVLAKQITALDDGCRAVLARCPLAAFGHRDADGVQRTTFVGGAPGFARVHSPTRISFPLPGARPRGPVSFTFLLPGVGETLRLNGRAAGRAGDEQLVDVLEAYVHCAQAVIRSDLWQPPVPADPAPRPGGAGPLAVPEVADFLAAARFLALSTQDGGGGSDTSPRGDLGGAARALDARTLAIPDRRGNKRADTLHNLVRDDRVSFAALIPGRTDVLHVSGRASITTDPDLLEPLALRGTPPHAALLVAVEHAEVTPNAALTRSRAWSPQARTRPGEVPDLMVLAGDHLAANLATRKGFLPRLLGALTRIPGLGKALRLVINRSYRANLRQEGYGDVRLTPTTPEPPSREVEIAEIRRETPDAVTLVLNSPHPFDFRPGQFFTLLTDLDGEPVRRSYSASSAPGGTSLELTVKRVPEGRFSTRANHDLRAGDRLRLRGPSGAFHLDPAVDREVVLLAAGSGITPLMSMIRTLLATDAPARIALLRTDRTAEDVIFADELADLAHRNPDRLSITQVHTADQGRLTPARVESWLTELTPSDRAAYYACGPDPLVTLLREVLAARGVPPERVHHERYTTAAPTRVTAPQPLVVVDGARTLGSTVVEPGQTLLDAALAAGLPMPHSCTVGSCGDCATTLRAGEVAMTEPNCLTPQRRAEGQVLTCVTCPLSPVTVDVSGR
;
A
#
# COMPACT_ATOMS: atom_id res chain seq x y z
N MET A 1 -43.31 0.01 -28.05
CA MET A 1 -42.06 -0.73 -27.77
C MET A 1 -42.42 -1.77 -26.74
N THR A 2 -42.25 -3.04 -27.07
CA THR A 2 -42.83 -4.19 -26.37
C THR A 2 -42.41 -4.23 -24.90
N SER A 3 -43.39 -4.01 -24.02
CA SER A 3 -43.29 -4.20 -22.57
C SER A 3 -43.24 -5.70 -22.26
N THR A 4 -42.13 -6.35 -22.60
CA THR A 4 -41.81 -7.69 -22.09
C THR A 4 -41.26 -7.53 -20.68
N THR A 5 -42.00 -8.05 -19.70
CA THR A 5 -41.53 -8.14 -18.32
C THR A 5 -40.19 -8.86 -18.32
N PRO A 6 -39.12 -8.30 -17.74
CA PRO A 6 -37.80 -8.90 -17.86
C PRO A 6 -37.78 -10.29 -17.25
N HIS A 7 -37.11 -11.25 -17.91
CA HIS A 7 -37.03 -12.62 -17.42
C HIS A 7 -36.35 -12.66 -16.06
N ARG A 8 -37.03 -13.20 -15.02
CA ARG A 8 -36.54 -13.26 -13.64
C ARG A 8 -36.38 -14.69 -13.13
N LEU A 9 -35.28 -14.95 -12.45
CA LEU A 9 -35.07 -16.22 -11.73
C LEU A 9 -35.72 -16.10 -10.34
N ALA A 10 -36.66 -17.00 -10.04
CA ALA A 10 -37.48 -16.96 -8.82
C ALA A 10 -37.24 -18.16 -7.88
N THR A 11 -36.38 -19.11 -8.27
CA THR A 11 -36.09 -20.31 -7.47
C THR A 11 -34.61 -20.63 -7.45
N VAL A 12 -34.14 -21.31 -6.41
CA VAL A 12 -32.75 -21.80 -6.31
C VAL A 12 -32.42 -22.72 -7.49
N ALA A 13 -33.34 -23.58 -7.92
CA ALA A 13 -33.14 -24.47 -9.06
C ALA A 13 -32.88 -23.71 -10.37
N GLN A 14 -33.61 -22.61 -10.61
CA GLN A 14 -33.37 -21.74 -11.78
C GLN A 14 -32.01 -21.04 -11.69
N VAL A 15 -31.63 -20.56 -10.50
CA VAL A 15 -30.30 -19.97 -10.28
C VAL A 15 -29.20 -21.01 -10.57
N GLU A 16 -29.31 -22.21 -10.01
CA GLU A 16 -28.34 -23.29 -10.24
C GLU A 16 -28.28 -23.75 -11.70
N ALA A 17 -29.39 -23.68 -12.45
CA ALA A 17 -29.42 -24.01 -13.87
C ALA A 17 -28.61 -23.03 -14.71
N VAL A 18 -28.54 -21.75 -14.30
CA VAL A 18 -27.80 -20.68 -15.00
C VAL A 18 -26.35 -20.61 -14.53
N ILE A 19 -26.14 -20.57 -13.21
CA ILE A 19 -24.82 -20.32 -12.59
C ILE A 19 -24.02 -21.62 -12.45
N GLY A 20 -24.71 -22.75 -12.32
CA GLY A 20 -24.15 -24.04 -11.92
C GLY A 20 -23.95 -24.14 -10.40
N ARG A 21 -23.64 -25.36 -9.94
CA ARG A 21 -23.30 -25.63 -8.53
C ARG A 21 -21.82 -25.43 -8.26
N ALA A 22 -21.51 -24.87 -7.09
CA ALA A 22 -20.14 -24.77 -6.60
C ALA A 22 -19.50 -26.17 -6.50
N PRO A 23 -18.32 -26.41 -7.11
CA PRO A 23 -17.61 -27.66 -6.95
C PRO A 23 -17.31 -27.95 -5.47
N ALA A 24 -17.37 -29.22 -5.06
CA ALA A 24 -17.15 -29.62 -3.66
C ALA A 24 -15.86 -29.05 -3.03
N PRO A 25 -14.71 -28.98 -3.72
CA PRO A 25 -13.50 -28.35 -3.17
C PRO A 25 -13.63 -26.86 -2.83
N VAL A 26 -14.50 -26.12 -3.53
CA VAL A 26 -14.73 -24.68 -3.28
C VAL A 26 -15.45 -24.47 -1.95
N LEU A 27 -16.33 -25.39 -1.58
CA LEU A 27 -17.06 -25.36 -0.30
C LEU A 27 -16.23 -26.01 0.82
N ALA A 28 -15.45 -27.04 0.50
CA ALA A 28 -14.69 -27.82 1.48
C ALA A 28 -13.46 -27.09 2.07
N LYS A 29 -13.12 -25.88 1.62
CA LYS A 29 -12.07 -25.04 2.23
C LYS A 29 -12.57 -24.14 3.35
N GLN A 30 -13.85 -24.25 3.72
CA GLN A 30 -14.44 -23.45 4.78
C GLN A 30 -14.06 -23.99 6.16
N ILE A 31 -13.69 -23.09 7.07
CA ILE A 31 -13.35 -23.42 8.47
C ILE A 31 -14.33 -22.72 9.41
N THR A 32 -14.56 -23.30 10.59
CA THR A 32 -15.44 -22.72 11.63
C THR A 32 -14.67 -22.02 12.75
N ALA A 33 -13.33 -22.10 12.73
CA ALA A 33 -12.44 -21.49 13.71
C ALA A 33 -11.21 -20.93 13.00
N LEU A 34 -10.81 -19.71 13.35
CA LEU A 34 -9.66 -19.00 12.80
C LEU A 34 -8.34 -19.67 13.23
N ASP A 35 -7.62 -20.19 12.24
CA ASP A 35 -6.26 -20.70 12.38
C ASP A 35 -5.21 -19.58 12.34
N ASP A 36 -3.94 -19.94 12.49
CA ASP A 36 -2.83 -19.00 12.51
C ASP A 36 -2.68 -18.23 11.19
N GLY A 37 -3.01 -18.86 10.06
CA GLY A 37 -3.00 -18.21 8.75
C GLY A 37 -4.05 -17.11 8.65
N CYS A 38 -5.28 -17.37 9.10
CA CYS A 38 -6.34 -16.36 9.16
C CYS A 38 -5.99 -15.24 10.14
N ARG A 39 -5.39 -15.56 11.29
CA ARG A 39 -4.92 -14.57 12.27
C ARG A 39 -3.84 -13.65 11.69
N ALA A 40 -2.88 -14.20 10.94
CA ALA A 40 -1.85 -13.42 10.27
C ALA A 40 -2.44 -12.46 9.23
N VAL A 41 -3.43 -12.92 8.46
CA VAL A 41 -4.18 -12.08 7.52
C VAL A 41 -4.91 -10.95 8.24
N LEU A 42 -5.69 -11.26 9.29
CA LEU A 42 -6.45 -10.26 10.05
C LEU A 42 -5.53 -9.23 10.73
N ALA A 43 -4.39 -9.66 11.26
CA ALA A 43 -3.39 -8.79 11.89
C ALA A 43 -2.76 -7.78 10.93
N ARG A 44 -2.82 -8.01 9.61
CA ARG A 44 -2.28 -7.11 8.58
C ARG A 44 -3.34 -6.43 7.73
N CYS A 45 -4.59 -6.88 7.82
CA CYS A 45 -5.68 -6.29 7.05
C CYS A 45 -6.09 -4.94 7.66
N PRO A 46 -6.12 -3.85 6.86
CA PRO A 46 -6.52 -2.53 7.37
C PRO A 46 -7.99 -2.18 7.06
N LEU A 47 -8.67 -2.99 6.23
CA LEU A 47 -9.99 -2.66 5.68
C LEU A 47 -10.84 -3.91 5.44
N ALA A 48 -12.12 -3.86 5.77
CA ALA A 48 -13.09 -4.88 5.39
C ALA A 48 -14.42 -4.25 4.96
N ALA A 49 -15.06 -4.83 3.96
CA ALA A 49 -16.50 -4.63 3.76
C ALA A 49 -17.26 -5.34 4.88
N PHE A 50 -18.29 -4.71 5.43
CA PHE A 50 -19.09 -5.18 6.55
C PHE A 50 -20.57 -5.08 6.22
N GLY A 51 -21.22 -6.23 6.10
CA GLY A 51 -22.66 -6.38 5.92
C GLY A 51 -23.37 -6.73 7.23
N HIS A 52 -24.45 -6.02 7.54
CA HIS A 52 -25.28 -6.28 8.71
C HIS A 52 -26.72 -5.78 8.51
N ARG A 53 -27.61 -6.12 9.43
CA ARG A 53 -28.85 -5.37 9.63
C ARG A 53 -28.70 -4.42 10.82
N ASP A 54 -29.13 -3.18 10.64
CA ASP A 54 -29.19 -2.22 11.73
C ASP A 54 -30.35 -2.53 12.70
N ALA A 55 -30.53 -1.68 13.71
CA ALA A 55 -31.54 -1.88 14.75
C ALA A 55 -32.97 -1.91 14.20
N ASP A 56 -33.22 -1.26 13.07
CA ASP A 56 -34.51 -1.17 12.39
C ASP A 56 -34.70 -2.31 11.36
N GLY A 57 -33.72 -3.22 11.26
CA GLY A 57 -33.76 -4.36 10.34
C GLY A 57 -33.40 -4.01 8.89
N VAL A 58 -32.95 -2.79 8.62
CA VAL A 58 -32.53 -2.35 7.29
C VAL A 58 -31.20 -3.01 6.96
N GLN A 59 -31.10 -3.58 5.75
CA GLN A 59 -29.85 -4.16 5.26
C GLN A 59 -28.85 -3.04 5.00
N ARG A 60 -27.66 -3.14 5.60
CA ARG A 60 -26.58 -2.16 5.47
C ARG A 60 -25.30 -2.85 5.02
N THR A 61 -24.57 -2.17 4.16
CA THR A 61 -23.19 -2.50 3.81
C THR A 61 -22.35 -1.24 3.93
N THR A 62 -21.18 -1.36 4.54
CA THR A 62 -20.20 -0.27 4.64
C THR A 62 -18.78 -0.84 4.68
N PHE A 63 -17.77 0.03 4.73
CA PHE A 63 -16.40 -0.35 5.00
C PHE A 63 -16.01 0.02 6.42
N VAL A 64 -15.39 -0.94 7.11
CA VAL A 64 -14.83 -0.81 8.47
C VAL A 64 -13.31 -1.04 8.39
N GLY A 65 -12.56 -0.43 9.29
CA GLY A 65 -11.11 -0.37 9.11
C GLY A 65 -10.38 0.64 9.99
N GLY A 66 -9.07 0.64 9.84
CA GLY A 66 -8.12 1.45 10.60
C GLY A 66 -6.69 0.99 10.33
N ALA A 67 -5.80 1.17 11.29
CA ALA A 67 -4.45 0.62 11.20
C ALA A 67 -4.49 -0.91 10.94
N PRO A 68 -3.48 -1.48 10.24
CA PRO A 68 -3.36 -2.93 10.08
C PRO A 68 -3.60 -3.67 11.41
N GLY A 69 -4.49 -4.66 11.39
CA GLY A 69 -4.91 -5.36 12.62
C GLY A 69 -6.10 -4.73 13.33
N PHE A 70 -6.89 -3.89 12.66
CA PHE A 70 -8.08 -3.25 13.24
C PHE A 70 -9.11 -4.27 13.77
N ALA A 71 -9.17 -5.46 13.17
CA ALA A 71 -9.97 -6.58 13.64
C ALA A 71 -9.15 -7.43 14.62
N ARG A 72 -9.41 -7.25 15.92
CA ARG A 72 -8.71 -7.96 16.99
C ARG A 72 -9.28 -9.35 17.17
N VAL A 73 -8.42 -10.36 17.14
CA VAL A 73 -8.81 -11.77 17.38
C VAL A 73 -8.63 -12.09 18.86
N HIS A 74 -9.73 -12.38 19.56
CA HIS A 74 -9.73 -12.75 20.98
C HIS A 74 -9.62 -14.26 21.18
N SER A 75 -10.22 -15.02 20.28
CA SER A 75 -10.19 -16.49 20.27
C SER A 75 -10.35 -16.99 18.82
N PRO A 76 -10.19 -18.31 18.55
CA PRO A 76 -10.45 -18.85 17.22
C PRO A 76 -11.87 -18.55 16.70
N THR A 77 -12.82 -18.27 17.58
CA THR A 77 -14.23 -18.07 17.26
C THR A 77 -14.75 -16.68 17.62
N ARG A 78 -13.88 -15.73 17.98
CA ARG A 78 -14.31 -14.40 18.41
C ARG A 78 -13.35 -13.30 17.99
N ILE A 79 -13.91 -12.26 17.38
CA ILE A 79 -13.19 -11.04 16.99
C ILE A 79 -13.89 -9.79 17.55
N SER A 80 -13.17 -8.67 17.63
CA SER A 80 -13.75 -7.34 17.80
C SER A 80 -13.16 -6.33 16.82
N PHE A 81 -13.88 -5.25 16.56
CA PHE A 81 -13.39 -4.14 15.74
C PHE A 81 -14.11 -2.82 16.10
N PRO A 82 -13.48 -1.65 15.89
CA PRO A 82 -14.11 -0.36 16.13
C PRO A 82 -15.30 -0.13 15.18
N LEU A 83 -16.45 0.19 15.75
CA LEU A 83 -17.65 0.53 14.99
C LEU A 83 -18.44 1.61 15.76
N PRO A 84 -18.17 2.90 15.59
CA PRO A 84 -18.91 3.94 16.30
C PRO A 84 -20.36 4.05 15.81
N GLY A 85 -21.31 4.27 16.71
CA GLY A 85 -22.72 4.56 16.40
C GLY A 85 -23.58 3.38 15.93
N ALA A 86 -23.11 2.55 15.00
CA ALA A 86 -23.90 1.46 14.43
C ALA A 86 -24.08 0.29 15.43
N ARG A 87 -25.28 -0.28 15.49
CA ARG A 87 -25.60 -1.41 16.38
C ARG A 87 -26.12 -2.61 15.58
N PRO A 88 -25.23 -3.42 14.99
CA PRO A 88 -25.62 -4.60 14.24
C PRO A 88 -26.31 -5.62 15.14
N ARG A 89 -27.34 -6.27 14.61
CA ARG A 89 -28.03 -7.39 15.26
C ARG A 89 -28.05 -8.61 14.36
N GLY A 90 -27.94 -9.79 14.98
CA GLY A 90 -28.04 -11.06 14.28
C GLY A 90 -26.83 -11.35 13.39
N PRO A 91 -27.03 -11.88 12.17
CA PRO A 91 -25.93 -12.27 11.31
C PRO A 91 -25.20 -11.08 10.70
N VAL A 92 -23.90 -11.25 10.59
CA VAL A 92 -22.98 -10.29 9.99
C VAL A 92 -22.02 -11.01 9.05
N SER A 93 -21.50 -10.28 8.07
CA SER A 93 -20.56 -10.83 7.11
C SER A 93 -19.48 -9.82 6.74
N PHE A 94 -18.31 -10.35 6.42
CA PHE A 94 -17.12 -9.58 6.10
C PHE A 94 -16.48 -10.06 4.80
N THR A 95 -15.93 -9.11 4.07
CA THR A 95 -14.89 -9.35 3.06
C THR A 95 -13.68 -8.48 3.43
N PHE A 96 -12.63 -9.13 3.93
CA PHE A 96 -11.37 -8.49 4.30
C PHE A 96 -10.54 -8.22 3.05
N LEU A 97 -10.07 -6.99 2.92
CA LEU A 97 -9.34 -6.46 1.78
C LEU A 97 -7.90 -6.14 2.19
N LEU A 98 -6.94 -6.85 1.60
CA LEU A 98 -5.51 -6.59 1.77
C LEU A 98 -5.01 -5.74 0.58
N PRO A 99 -4.54 -4.50 0.80
CA PRO A 99 -4.06 -3.67 -0.29
C PRO A 99 -2.93 -4.34 -1.08
N GLY A 100 -3.10 -4.46 -2.39
CA GLY A 100 -2.12 -5.14 -3.26
C GLY A 100 -2.27 -6.67 -3.31
N VAL A 101 -3.25 -7.26 -2.62
CA VAL A 101 -3.59 -8.69 -2.74
C VAL A 101 -4.92 -8.84 -3.47
N GLY A 102 -4.97 -9.75 -4.44
CA GLY A 102 -6.17 -10.01 -5.23
C GLY A 102 -7.21 -10.82 -4.45
N GLU A 103 -6.77 -11.89 -3.80
CA GLU A 103 -7.61 -12.75 -2.98
C GLU A 103 -8.12 -12.03 -1.73
N THR A 104 -9.26 -12.49 -1.22
CA THR A 104 -9.88 -11.91 -0.01
C THR A 104 -10.12 -12.98 1.04
N LEU A 105 -10.07 -12.61 2.31
CA LEU A 105 -10.53 -13.48 3.40
C LEU A 105 -11.98 -13.10 3.70
N ARG A 106 -12.87 -14.08 3.65
CA ARG A 106 -14.28 -13.91 3.99
C ARG A 106 -14.58 -14.54 5.33
N LEU A 107 -15.45 -13.88 6.08
CA LEU A 107 -15.85 -14.29 7.41
C LEU A 107 -17.33 -14.00 7.58
N ASN A 108 -18.12 -15.00 7.97
CA ASN A 108 -19.50 -14.81 8.37
C ASN A 108 -19.65 -15.18 9.85
N GLY A 109 -20.49 -14.44 10.56
CA GLY A 109 -20.60 -14.54 12.00
C GLY A 109 -21.91 -13.97 12.55
N ARG A 110 -21.95 -13.80 13.86
CA ARG A 110 -23.07 -13.18 14.58
C ARG A 110 -22.57 -12.05 15.47
N ALA A 111 -23.31 -10.94 15.50
CA ALA A 111 -23.06 -9.87 16.43
C ALA A 111 -23.24 -10.38 17.87
N ALA A 112 -22.18 -10.29 18.69
CA ALA A 112 -22.08 -10.90 20.02
C ALA A 112 -22.12 -9.87 21.18
N GLY A 113 -22.46 -8.61 20.87
CA GLY A 113 -22.50 -7.51 21.84
C GLY A 113 -21.43 -6.44 21.59
N ARG A 114 -21.23 -5.57 22.57
CA ARG A 114 -20.29 -4.44 22.47
C ARG A 114 -19.45 -4.29 23.73
N ALA A 115 -18.24 -3.76 23.56
CA ALA A 115 -17.36 -3.30 24.64
C ALA A 115 -16.89 -1.87 24.30
N GLY A 116 -17.57 -0.85 24.83
CA GLY A 116 -17.38 0.54 24.41
C GLY A 116 -17.78 0.74 22.94
N ASP A 117 -16.86 1.32 22.15
CA ASP A 117 -16.99 1.46 20.68
C ASP A 117 -16.60 0.19 19.90
N GLU A 118 -16.20 -0.83 20.66
CA GLU A 118 -16.01 -2.24 20.32
C GLU A 118 -17.23 -3.00 19.82
N GLN A 119 -17.33 -3.40 18.54
CA GLN A 119 -18.30 -4.45 18.16
C GLN A 119 -17.65 -5.83 18.30
N LEU A 120 -18.25 -6.74 19.08
CA LEU A 120 -17.84 -8.14 19.15
C LEU A 120 -18.62 -9.00 18.14
N VAL A 121 -17.93 -9.96 17.53
CA VAL A 121 -18.51 -10.92 16.59
C VAL A 121 -18.05 -12.32 16.92
N ASP A 122 -19.03 -13.22 17.04
CA ASP A 122 -18.80 -14.66 17.08
C ASP A 122 -18.67 -15.18 15.64
N VAL A 123 -17.52 -15.76 15.35
CA VAL A 123 -17.17 -16.30 14.03
C VAL A 123 -17.87 -17.64 13.84
N LEU A 124 -18.62 -17.77 12.75
CA LEU A 124 -19.27 -19.02 12.37
C LEU A 124 -18.51 -19.73 11.26
N GLU A 125 -17.99 -18.96 10.32
CA GLU A 125 -17.20 -19.49 9.21
C GLU A 125 -16.19 -18.47 8.69
N ALA A 126 -15.07 -18.98 8.19
CA ALA A 126 -14.10 -18.22 7.41
C ALA A 126 -13.64 -19.04 6.20
N TYR A 127 -13.31 -18.35 5.11
CA TYR A 127 -12.75 -18.97 3.91
C TYR A 127 -12.08 -17.94 3.02
N VAL A 128 -11.04 -18.35 2.30
CA VAL A 128 -10.43 -17.53 1.25
C VAL A 128 -11.35 -17.49 0.02
N HIS A 129 -11.57 -16.31 -0.54
CA HIS A 129 -12.31 -16.11 -1.78
C HIS A 129 -11.36 -15.71 -2.93
N CYS A 130 -11.73 -16.08 -4.16
CA CYS A 130 -10.89 -15.86 -5.34
C CYS A 130 -10.69 -14.38 -5.67
N ALA A 131 -9.62 -14.10 -6.41
CA ALA A 131 -9.19 -12.75 -6.74
C ALA A 131 -9.97 -12.05 -7.86
N GLN A 132 -10.90 -12.72 -8.54
CA GLN A 132 -11.48 -12.22 -9.79
C GLN A 132 -12.17 -10.86 -9.63
N ALA A 133 -12.93 -10.62 -8.55
CA ALA A 133 -13.60 -9.32 -8.33
C ALA A 133 -12.59 -8.17 -8.16
N VAL A 134 -11.52 -8.39 -7.39
CA VAL A 134 -10.46 -7.39 -7.18
C VAL A 134 -9.66 -7.15 -8.46
N ILE A 135 -9.37 -8.20 -9.22
CA ILE A 135 -8.67 -8.11 -10.49
C ILE A 135 -9.51 -7.38 -11.54
N ARG A 136 -10.79 -7.73 -11.70
CA ARG A 136 -11.70 -7.11 -12.69
C ARG A 136 -11.90 -5.61 -12.46
N SER A 137 -11.85 -5.19 -11.21
CA SER A 137 -12.10 -3.81 -10.80
C SER A 137 -10.87 -2.92 -10.83
N ASP A 138 -9.68 -3.48 -11.05
CA ASP A 138 -8.41 -2.77 -10.87
C ASP A 138 -8.33 -2.06 -9.50
N LEU A 139 -8.91 -2.66 -8.44
CA LEU A 139 -9.10 -2.01 -7.14
C LEU A 139 -7.80 -1.41 -6.58
N TRP A 140 -6.67 -2.08 -6.78
CA TRP A 140 -5.38 -1.66 -6.26
C TRP A 140 -4.50 -0.93 -7.28
N GLN A 141 -5.03 -0.61 -8.46
CA GLN A 141 -4.34 0.21 -9.45
C GLN A 141 -4.64 1.70 -9.23
N PRO A 142 -3.81 2.61 -9.78
CA PRO A 142 -4.13 4.03 -9.80
C PRO A 142 -5.50 4.26 -10.44
N PRO A 143 -6.28 5.24 -9.93
CA PRO A 143 -7.56 5.58 -10.54
C PRO A 143 -7.37 5.94 -12.01
N VAL A 144 -8.22 5.36 -12.85
CA VAL A 144 -8.33 5.75 -14.26
C VAL A 144 -9.44 6.80 -14.33
N PRO A 145 -9.23 7.95 -15.00
CA PRO A 145 -10.31 8.89 -15.26
C PRO A 145 -11.51 8.17 -15.88
N ALA A 146 -12.68 8.34 -15.29
CA ALA A 146 -13.92 7.80 -15.83
C ALA A 146 -14.49 8.79 -16.84
N ASP A 147 -14.99 8.27 -17.97
CA ASP A 147 -15.80 9.08 -18.87
C ASP A 147 -17.10 9.50 -18.16
N PRO A 148 -17.59 10.73 -18.37
CA PRO A 148 -18.84 11.17 -17.78
C PRO A 148 -19.98 10.27 -18.29
N ALA A 149 -20.66 9.58 -17.38
CA ALA A 149 -21.80 8.74 -17.72
C ALA A 149 -23.03 9.59 -18.04
N PRO A 150 -23.89 9.14 -18.98
CA PRO A 150 -25.19 9.78 -19.21
C PRO A 150 -26.00 9.75 -17.91
N ARG A 151 -26.48 10.93 -17.49
CA ARG A 151 -27.31 11.02 -16.28
C ARG A 151 -28.66 10.33 -16.53
N PRO A 152 -29.12 9.48 -15.61
CA PRO A 152 -30.46 8.91 -15.73
C PRO A 152 -31.50 10.04 -15.67
N GLY A 153 -32.46 10.02 -16.61
CA GLY A 153 -33.56 10.98 -16.61
C GLY A 153 -34.58 10.68 -15.51
N GLY A 154 -35.25 11.72 -15.02
CA GLY A 154 -36.31 11.62 -14.00
C GLY A 154 -35.85 11.86 -12.56
N ALA A 155 -36.78 11.72 -11.61
CA ALA A 155 -36.52 11.96 -10.18
C ALA A 155 -36.28 10.64 -9.42
N GLY A 156 -35.12 10.52 -8.77
CA GLY A 156 -34.77 9.36 -7.97
C GLY A 156 -33.36 9.45 -7.35
N PRO A 157 -33.01 8.53 -6.44
CA PRO A 157 -31.76 8.55 -5.70
C PRO A 157 -30.53 8.42 -6.62
N LEU A 158 -30.67 7.81 -7.79
CA LEU A 158 -29.57 7.66 -8.77
C LEU A 158 -29.39 8.88 -9.67
N ALA A 159 -30.36 9.81 -9.68
CA ALA A 159 -30.26 11.06 -10.43
C ALA A 159 -29.53 12.17 -9.66
N VAL A 160 -29.20 11.94 -8.38
CA VAL A 160 -28.38 12.86 -7.58
C VAL A 160 -26.98 12.93 -8.22
N PRO A 161 -26.46 14.14 -8.57
CA PRO A 161 -25.21 14.27 -9.32
C PRO A 161 -24.03 13.52 -8.68
N GLU A 162 -23.84 13.69 -7.38
CA GLU A 162 -22.76 13.03 -6.64
C GLU A 162 -22.85 11.50 -6.69
N VAL A 163 -24.07 10.94 -6.59
CA VAL A 163 -24.32 9.50 -6.67
C VAL A 163 -24.05 8.99 -8.09
N ALA A 164 -24.57 9.69 -9.10
CA ALA A 164 -24.39 9.31 -10.51
C ALA A 164 -22.91 9.31 -10.91
N ASP A 165 -22.18 10.36 -10.54
CA ASP A 165 -20.76 10.53 -10.83
C ASP A 165 -19.92 9.47 -10.10
N PHE A 166 -20.26 9.18 -8.83
CA PHE A 166 -19.58 8.12 -8.07
C PHE A 166 -19.82 6.74 -8.69
N LEU A 167 -21.08 6.42 -9.03
CA LEU A 167 -21.46 5.15 -9.65
C LEU A 167 -20.73 4.92 -10.98
N ALA A 168 -20.61 5.96 -11.81
CA ALA A 168 -19.90 5.90 -13.08
C ALA A 168 -18.41 5.57 -12.93
N ALA A 169 -17.77 6.07 -11.86
CA ALA A 169 -16.37 5.85 -11.59
C ALA A 169 -16.08 4.57 -10.77
N ALA A 170 -17.06 4.05 -10.04
CA ALA A 170 -16.87 2.91 -9.15
C ALA A 170 -16.78 1.58 -9.93
N ARG A 171 -15.61 0.94 -9.84
CA ARG A 171 -15.33 -0.37 -10.46
C ARG A 171 -15.40 -1.54 -9.49
N PHE A 172 -15.48 -1.26 -8.18
CA PHE A 172 -15.60 -2.26 -7.13
C PHE A 172 -16.77 -1.93 -6.20
N LEU A 173 -17.52 -2.95 -5.80
CA LEU A 173 -18.48 -2.85 -4.71
C LEU A 173 -18.49 -4.13 -3.87
N ALA A 174 -18.89 -4.01 -2.61
CA ALA A 174 -19.22 -5.14 -1.77
C ALA A 174 -20.73 -5.15 -1.54
N LEU A 175 -21.38 -6.27 -1.84
CA LEU A 175 -22.83 -6.41 -1.82
C LEU A 175 -23.24 -7.40 -0.74
N SER A 176 -24.12 -6.96 0.16
CA SER A 176 -24.59 -7.77 1.28
C SER A 176 -26.03 -8.22 1.14
N THR A 177 -26.26 -9.50 1.43
CA THR A 177 -27.58 -10.14 1.50
C THR A 177 -27.66 -11.04 2.75
N GLN A 178 -28.86 -11.54 3.04
CA GLN A 178 -29.08 -12.51 4.11
C GLN A 178 -29.97 -13.64 3.63
N ASP A 179 -29.73 -14.85 4.14
CA ASP A 179 -30.67 -15.95 3.93
C ASP A 179 -31.84 -15.86 4.92
N GLY A 180 -32.95 -16.54 4.60
CA GLY A 180 -34.12 -16.63 5.48
C GLY A 180 -33.88 -17.44 6.78
N GLY A 181 -32.71 -18.08 6.94
CA GLY A 181 -32.30 -18.82 8.13
C GLY A 181 -31.40 -18.02 9.09
N GLY A 182 -31.13 -16.75 8.78
CA GLY A 182 -30.30 -15.89 9.60
C GLY A 182 -28.80 -16.07 9.37
N GLY A 183 -28.37 -16.43 8.16
CA GLY A 183 -27.02 -16.26 7.62
C GLY A 183 -26.87 -14.94 6.86
N SER A 184 -25.64 -14.43 6.74
CA SER A 184 -25.33 -13.21 5.98
C SER A 184 -24.18 -13.46 5.01
N ASP A 185 -24.25 -12.81 3.86
CA ASP A 185 -23.22 -12.84 2.84
C ASP A 185 -22.84 -11.41 2.44
N THR A 186 -21.54 -11.09 2.33
CA THR A 186 -21.04 -9.82 1.76
C THR A 186 -20.09 -10.15 0.63
N SER A 187 -20.60 -10.20 -0.60
CA SER A 187 -19.85 -10.62 -1.78
C SER A 187 -19.14 -9.45 -2.47
N PRO A 188 -17.84 -9.56 -2.79
CA PRO A 188 -17.16 -8.57 -3.61
C PRO A 188 -17.58 -8.72 -5.07
N ARG A 189 -17.86 -7.59 -5.73
CA ARG A 189 -18.15 -7.47 -7.16
C ARG A 189 -17.19 -6.47 -7.76
N GLY A 190 -16.76 -6.76 -8.98
CA GLY A 190 -15.85 -5.89 -9.70
C GLY A 190 -15.99 -6.06 -11.20
N ASP A 191 -15.98 -4.93 -11.90
CA ASP A 191 -16.15 -4.88 -13.34
C ASP A 191 -15.49 -3.62 -13.92
N LEU A 192 -14.71 -3.79 -14.99
CA LEU A 192 -13.98 -2.69 -15.63
C LEU A 192 -14.94 -1.67 -16.29
N GLY A 193 -16.12 -2.13 -16.74
CA GLY A 193 -17.16 -1.29 -17.31
C GLY A 193 -18.01 -0.53 -16.27
N GLY A 194 -17.61 -0.57 -14.99
CA GLY A 194 -18.38 -0.06 -13.85
C GLY A 194 -19.05 -1.20 -13.11
N ALA A 195 -18.93 -1.21 -11.78
CA ALA A 195 -19.45 -2.31 -10.95
C ALA A 195 -20.98 -2.39 -10.95
N ALA A 196 -21.66 -1.31 -11.29
CA ALA A 196 -23.10 -1.21 -11.42
C ALA A 196 -23.45 -0.13 -12.45
N ARG A 197 -24.53 -0.33 -13.20
CA ARG A 197 -25.01 0.59 -14.23
C ARG A 197 -26.42 1.07 -13.89
N ALA A 198 -26.64 2.38 -13.91
CA ALA A 198 -27.99 2.94 -13.84
C ALA A 198 -28.74 2.66 -15.15
N LEU A 199 -29.92 2.06 -15.03
CA LEU A 199 -30.87 1.88 -16.12
C LEU A 199 -31.82 3.08 -16.20
N ASP A 200 -32.21 3.59 -15.03
CA ASP A 200 -33.03 4.79 -14.85
C ASP A 200 -32.72 5.45 -13.49
N ALA A 201 -33.50 6.45 -13.06
CA ALA A 201 -33.25 7.19 -11.81
C ALA A 201 -33.45 6.36 -10.51
N ARG A 202 -33.98 5.13 -10.62
CA ARG A 202 -34.32 4.23 -9.50
C ARG A 202 -33.88 2.79 -9.70
N THR A 203 -33.41 2.40 -10.88
CA THR A 203 -33.04 1.01 -11.17
C THR A 203 -31.56 0.90 -11.54
N LEU A 204 -30.85 0.00 -10.85
CA LEU A 204 -29.49 -0.41 -11.19
C LEU A 204 -29.45 -1.83 -11.75
N ALA A 205 -28.52 -2.07 -12.67
CA ALA A 205 -28.08 -3.41 -13.05
C ALA A 205 -26.66 -3.67 -12.53
N ILE A 206 -26.46 -4.78 -11.82
CA ILE A 206 -25.15 -5.24 -11.36
C ILE A 206 -24.79 -6.53 -12.11
N PRO A 207 -23.74 -6.56 -12.95
CA PRO A 207 -23.37 -7.74 -13.72
C PRO A 207 -22.90 -8.88 -12.81
N ASP A 208 -23.45 -10.08 -13.01
CA ASP A 208 -22.95 -11.32 -12.40
C ASP A 208 -22.10 -12.08 -13.43
N ARG A 209 -20.78 -11.96 -13.29
CA ARG A 209 -19.80 -12.59 -14.18
C ARG A 209 -19.47 -14.01 -13.72
N ARG A 210 -19.04 -14.85 -14.66
CA ARG A 210 -18.60 -16.23 -14.39
C ARG A 210 -17.56 -16.27 -13.28
N GLY A 211 -17.58 -17.32 -12.47
CA GLY A 211 -16.71 -17.40 -11.29
C GLY A 211 -16.56 -18.81 -10.77
N ASN A 212 -16.33 -18.94 -9.47
CA ASN A 212 -16.24 -20.23 -8.79
C ASN A 212 -17.60 -20.94 -8.58
N LYS A 213 -18.69 -20.40 -9.17
CA LYS A 213 -20.07 -20.88 -9.06
C LYS A 213 -20.62 -20.88 -7.62
N ARG A 214 -19.99 -20.14 -6.71
CA ARG A 214 -20.50 -19.92 -5.36
C ARG A 214 -21.59 -18.84 -5.43
N ALA A 215 -22.84 -19.24 -5.27
CA ALA A 215 -24.02 -18.42 -5.55
C ALA A 215 -24.78 -17.96 -4.29
N ASP A 216 -24.11 -17.85 -3.14
CA ASP A 216 -24.74 -17.53 -1.84
C ASP A 216 -25.61 -16.26 -1.92
N THR A 217 -25.09 -15.19 -2.50
CA THR A 217 -25.84 -13.95 -2.75
C THR A 217 -27.16 -14.21 -3.50
N LEU A 218 -27.11 -15.01 -4.57
CA LEU A 218 -28.27 -15.25 -5.45
C LEU A 218 -29.29 -16.17 -4.76
N HIS A 219 -28.83 -17.18 -4.01
CA HIS A 219 -29.69 -18.03 -3.20
C HIS A 219 -30.41 -17.24 -2.11
N ASN A 220 -29.73 -16.26 -1.51
CA ASN A 220 -30.31 -15.36 -0.52
C ASN A 220 -31.42 -14.51 -1.15
N LEU A 221 -31.15 -13.89 -2.31
CA LEU A 221 -32.11 -12.99 -2.99
C LEU A 221 -33.40 -13.67 -3.46
N VAL A 222 -33.36 -14.97 -3.72
CA VAL A 222 -34.57 -15.75 -4.02
C VAL A 222 -35.50 -15.86 -2.81
N ARG A 223 -34.96 -15.75 -1.58
CA ARG A 223 -35.71 -15.91 -0.32
C ARG A 223 -36.01 -14.58 0.37
N ASP A 224 -35.09 -13.62 0.26
CA ASP A 224 -35.18 -12.27 0.82
C ASP A 224 -34.58 -11.30 -0.20
N ASP A 225 -35.42 -10.49 -0.83
CA ASP A 225 -35.02 -9.60 -1.92
C ASP A 225 -34.25 -8.36 -1.43
N ARG A 226 -34.13 -8.14 -0.12
CA ARG A 226 -33.44 -6.97 0.43
C ARG A 226 -31.93 -7.07 0.18
N VAL A 227 -31.36 -6.00 -0.34
CA VAL A 227 -29.94 -5.89 -0.64
C VAL A 227 -29.39 -4.54 -0.18
N SER A 228 -28.12 -4.52 0.17
CA SER A 228 -27.33 -3.29 0.23
C SER A 228 -25.97 -3.52 -0.39
N PHE A 229 -25.34 -2.46 -0.88
CA PHE A 229 -23.94 -2.51 -1.26
C PHE A 229 -23.23 -1.20 -0.92
N ALA A 230 -21.91 -1.30 -0.77
CA ALA A 230 -21.00 -0.17 -0.64
C ALA A 230 -19.97 -0.22 -1.77
N ALA A 231 -19.81 0.88 -2.50
CA ALA A 231 -18.92 0.96 -3.66
C ALA A 231 -17.67 1.83 -3.37
N LEU A 232 -16.56 1.47 -4.00
CA LEU A 232 -15.26 2.15 -3.86
C LEU A 232 -14.75 2.68 -5.20
N ILE A 233 -14.05 3.81 -5.11
CA ILE A 233 -13.21 4.34 -6.18
C ILE A 233 -11.77 4.35 -5.65
N PRO A 234 -10.81 3.70 -6.32
CA PRO A 234 -9.41 3.75 -5.92
C PRO A 234 -8.92 5.20 -5.75
N GLY A 235 -8.27 5.50 -4.61
CA GLY A 235 -7.76 6.84 -4.29
C GLY A 235 -8.75 7.77 -3.58
N ARG A 236 -10.04 7.42 -3.48
CA ARG A 236 -11.07 8.20 -2.75
C ARG A 236 -11.38 7.58 -1.39
N THR A 237 -11.67 8.39 -0.37
CA THR A 237 -11.96 7.92 1.00
C THR A 237 -13.44 7.98 1.38
N ASP A 238 -14.27 8.51 0.51
CA ASP A 238 -15.73 8.44 0.59
C ASP A 238 -16.26 7.17 -0.09
N VAL A 239 -17.47 6.78 0.29
CA VAL A 239 -18.10 5.52 -0.10
C VAL A 239 -19.52 5.80 -0.54
N LEU A 240 -19.90 5.24 -1.69
CA LEU A 240 -21.30 5.20 -2.12
C LEU A 240 -22.02 4.03 -1.45
N HIS A 241 -23.06 4.35 -0.69
CA HIS A 241 -23.93 3.40 -0.01
C HIS A 241 -25.25 3.31 -0.76
N VAL A 242 -25.69 2.11 -1.09
CA VAL A 242 -26.97 1.87 -1.78
C VAL A 242 -27.74 0.76 -1.08
N SER A 243 -29.05 0.91 -0.96
CA SER A 243 -29.95 -0.14 -0.48
C SER A 243 -31.25 -0.17 -1.28
N GLY A 244 -31.86 -1.35 -1.34
CA GLY A 244 -33.13 -1.55 -2.01
C GLY A 244 -33.50 -3.01 -2.14
N ARG A 245 -34.24 -3.34 -3.19
CA ARG A 245 -34.70 -4.70 -3.48
C ARG A 245 -34.14 -5.21 -4.79
N ALA A 246 -33.58 -6.42 -4.76
CA ALA A 246 -32.95 -7.03 -5.92
C ALA A 246 -33.70 -8.25 -6.44
N SER A 247 -33.70 -8.40 -7.75
CA SER A 247 -34.10 -9.61 -8.45
C SER A 247 -33.00 -10.04 -9.41
N ILE A 248 -33.04 -11.28 -9.87
CA ILE A 248 -32.00 -11.84 -10.75
C ILE A 248 -32.60 -11.97 -12.15
N THR A 249 -31.91 -11.46 -13.16
CA THR A 249 -32.33 -11.53 -14.57
C THR A 249 -31.30 -12.23 -15.45
N THR A 250 -31.80 -12.88 -16.50
CA THR A 250 -31.01 -13.39 -17.62
C THR A 250 -31.50 -12.83 -18.96
N ASP A 251 -32.22 -11.71 -18.92
CA ASP A 251 -32.80 -11.08 -20.10
C ASP A 251 -31.69 -10.50 -21.01
N PRO A 252 -31.54 -11.00 -22.26
CA PRO A 252 -30.50 -10.53 -23.17
C PRO A 252 -30.48 -9.01 -23.34
N ASP A 253 -31.65 -8.36 -23.41
CA ASP A 253 -31.76 -6.91 -23.62
C ASP A 253 -31.14 -6.09 -22.48
N LEU A 254 -31.08 -6.68 -21.27
CA LEU A 254 -30.46 -6.08 -20.10
C LEU A 254 -28.99 -6.51 -19.92
N LEU A 255 -28.59 -7.66 -20.47
CA LEU A 255 -27.22 -8.18 -20.35
C LEU A 255 -26.30 -7.67 -21.45
N GLU A 256 -26.77 -7.52 -22.68
CA GLU A 256 -25.97 -7.04 -23.82
C GLU A 256 -25.34 -5.67 -23.57
N PRO A 257 -26.03 -4.66 -22.99
CA PRO A 257 -25.42 -3.37 -22.67
C PRO A 257 -24.34 -3.47 -21.58
N LEU A 258 -24.26 -4.56 -20.83
CA LEU A 258 -23.23 -4.83 -19.82
C LEU A 258 -22.04 -5.63 -20.38
N ALA A 259 -22.04 -5.90 -21.69
CA ALA A 259 -21.01 -6.70 -22.33
C ALA A 259 -19.64 -6.02 -22.31
N LEU A 260 -18.61 -6.80 -22.02
CA LEU A 260 -17.22 -6.38 -22.20
C LEU A 260 -16.69 -7.02 -23.48
N ARG A 261 -16.28 -6.18 -24.43
CA ARG A 261 -15.80 -6.62 -25.76
C ARG A 261 -16.74 -7.65 -26.41
N GLY A 262 -18.04 -7.37 -26.37
CA GLY A 262 -19.08 -8.25 -26.94
C GLY A 262 -19.43 -9.48 -26.11
N THR A 263 -18.87 -9.64 -24.90
CA THR A 263 -19.19 -10.76 -24.00
C THR A 263 -20.08 -10.29 -22.85
N PRO A 264 -21.41 -10.59 -22.86
CA PRO A 264 -22.31 -10.24 -21.77
C PRO A 264 -22.03 -11.08 -20.51
N PRO A 265 -22.41 -10.58 -19.31
CA PRO A 265 -22.45 -11.41 -18.11
C PRO A 265 -23.49 -12.54 -18.25
N HIS A 266 -23.38 -13.62 -17.45
CA HIS A 266 -24.35 -14.74 -17.55
C HIS A 266 -25.70 -14.43 -16.89
N ALA A 267 -25.74 -13.41 -16.03
CA ALA A 267 -26.92 -12.90 -15.34
C ALA A 267 -26.60 -11.48 -14.81
N ALA A 268 -27.62 -10.78 -14.34
CA ALA A 268 -27.47 -9.52 -13.63
C ALA A 268 -28.44 -9.44 -12.45
N LEU A 269 -28.08 -8.67 -11.43
CA LEU A 269 -29.00 -8.26 -10.39
C LEU A 269 -29.67 -6.95 -10.82
N LEU A 270 -30.99 -6.91 -10.83
CA LEU A 270 -31.77 -5.70 -11.01
C LEU A 270 -32.18 -5.18 -9.63
N VAL A 271 -31.63 -4.03 -9.24
CA VAL A 271 -31.87 -3.41 -7.94
C VAL A 271 -32.82 -2.23 -8.10
N ALA A 272 -34.02 -2.34 -7.54
CA ALA A 272 -34.90 -1.21 -7.29
C ALA A 272 -34.36 -0.45 -6.07
N VAL A 273 -33.76 0.71 -6.34
CA VAL A 273 -33.04 1.51 -5.35
C VAL A 273 -34.01 2.34 -4.53
N GLU A 274 -33.96 2.12 -3.22
CA GLU A 274 -34.74 2.84 -2.22
C GLU A 274 -33.92 4.01 -1.65
N HIS A 275 -32.62 3.81 -1.45
CA HIS A 275 -31.69 4.81 -0.90
C HIS A 275 -30.33 4.74 -1.58
N ALA A 276 -29.73 5.90 -1.85
CA ALA A 276 -28.36 6.03 -2.31
C ALA A 276 -27.74 7.31 -1.77
N GLU A 277 -26.54 7.22 -1.21
CA GLU A 277 -25.80 8.37 -0.68
C GLU A 277 -24.30 8.16 -0.76
N VAL A 278 -23.55 9.24 -0.95
CA VAL A 278 -22.09 9.25 -0.84
C VAL A 278 -21.73 9.85 0.51
N THR A 279 -20.91 9.14 1.28
CA THR A 279 -20.52 9.61 2.62
C THR A 279 -19.02 9.47 2.84
N PRO A 280 -18.37 10.43 3.53
CA PRO A 280 -16.99 10.26 3.98
C PRO A 280 -16.87 9.04 4.89
N ASN A 281 -15.88 8.19 4.64
CA ASN A 281 -15.66 7.00 5.46
C ASN A 281 -14.34 7.13 6.26
N ALA A 282 -14.49 7.36 7.56
CA ALA A 282 -13.35 7.54 8.47
C ALA A 282 -12.50 6.26 8.60
N ALA A 283 -13.11 5.07 8.47
CA ALA A 283 -12.37 3.82 8.47
C ALA A 283 -11.48 3.67 7.24
N LEU A 284 -11.98 4.04 6.05
CA LEU A 284 -11.20 4.05 4.81
C LEU A 284 -10.09 5.11 4.83
N THR A 285 -10.35 6.26 5.46
CA THR A 285 -9.32 7.30 5.68
C THR A 285 -8.20 6.79 6.59
N ARG A 286 -8.55 6.20 7.74
CA ARG A 286 -7.56 5.66 8.69
C ARG A 286 -6.81 4.44 8.17
N SER A 287 -7.42 3.64 7.29
CA SER A 287 -6.80 2.44 6.72
C SER A 287 -5.66 2.76 5.77
N ARG A 288 -5.66 3.98 5.21
CA ARG A 288 -4.69 4.39 4.18
C ARG A 288 -4.63 3.39 3.03
N ALA A 289 -5.73 2.71 2.72
CA ALA A 289 -5.75 1.56 1.80
C ALA A 289 -5.20 1.86 0.39
N TRP A 290 -5.23 3.14 -0.03
CA TRP A 290 -4.73 3.60 -1.32
C TRP A 290 -3.26 4.05 -1.31
N SER A 291 -2.66 4.16 -0.14
CA SER A 291 -1.26 4.57 -0.01
C SER A 291 -0.33 3.41 -0.39
N PRO A 292 0.77 3.67 -1.11
CA PRO A 292 1.78 2.64 -1.41
C PRO A 292 2.32 1.93 -0.16
N GLN A 293 2.30 2.60 0.99
CA GLN A 293 2.78 2.07 2.27
C GLN A 293 1.81 1.07 2.91
N ALA A 294 0.51 1.12 2.57
CA ALA A 294 -0.47 0.15 3.06
C ALA A 294 -0.46 -1.16 2.26
N ARG A 295 0.26 -1.21 1.13
CA ARG A 295 0.39 -2.41 0.30
C ARG A 295 1.07 -3.54 1.08
N THR A 296 0.42 -4.69 1.10
CA THR A 296 0.95 -5.92 1.68
C THR A 296 2.14 -6.38 0.85
N ARG A 297 3.30 -6.54 1.50
CA ARG A 297 4.53 -7.00 0.84
C ARG A 297 4.57 -8.54 0.79
N PRO A 298 5.26 -9.13 -0.19
CA PRO A 298 5.46 -10.58 -0.23
C PRO A 298 6.04 -11.10 1.10
N GLY A 299 5.41 -12.14 1.66
CA GLY A 299 5.83 -12.76 2.92
C GLY A 299 5.29 -12.12 4.20
N GLU A 300 4.63 -10.96 4.15
CA GLU A 300 4.01 -10.35 5.34
C GLU A 300 2.75 -11.10 5.82
N VAL A 301 2.09 -11.78 4.89
CA VAL A 301 0.95 -12.67 5.14
C VAL A 301 1.17 -13.98 4.37
N PRO A 302 0.58 -15.11 4.82
CA PRO A 302 0.59 -16.32 4.01
C PRO A 302 -0.07 -16.08 2.65
N ASP A 303 0.37 -16.79 1.60
CA ASP A 303 -0.34 -16.77 0.32
C ASP A 303 -1.75 -17.35 0.53
N LEU A 304 -2.77 -16.54 0.25
CA LEU A 304 -4.16 -16.90 0.53
C LEU A 304 -4.60 -18.15 -0.23
N MET A 305 -4.04 -18.43 -1.42
CA MET A 305 -4.39 -19.65 -2.16
C MET A 305 -3.70 -20.89 -1.59
N VAL A 306 -2.49 -20.74 -1.04
CA VAL A 306 -1.85 -21.80 -0.26
C VAL A 306 -2.66 -22.08 1.01
N LEU A 307 -3.05 -21.02 1.74
CA LEU A 307 -3.90 -21.13 2.93
C LEU A 307 -5.22 -21.84 2.63
N ALA A 308 -5.87 -21.52 1.51
CA ALA A 308 -7.07 -22.21 1.06
C ALA A 308 -6.85 -23.70 0.77
N GLY A 309 -5.67 -24.04 0.23
CA GLY A 309 -5.26 -25.43 -0.01
C GLY A 309 -5.05 -26.21 1.30
N ASP A 310 -4.45 -25.57 2.30
CA ASP A 310 -4.27 -26.15 3.63
C ASP A 310 -5.62 -26.39 4.33
N HIS A 311 -6.55 -25.44 4.25
CA HIS A 311 -7.92 -25.61 4.76
C HIS A 311 -8.64 -26.79 4.10
N LEU A 312 -8.53 -26.89 2.77
CA LEU A 312 -9.10 -28.01 2.02
C LEU A 312 -8.48 -29.34 2.45
N ALA A 313 -7.15 -29.41 2.57
CA ALA A 313 -6.46 -30.63 2.98
C ALA A 313 -6.86 -31.06 4.40
N ALA A 314 -6.93 -30.11 5.35
CA ALA A 314 -7.36 -30.37 6.72
C ALA A 314 -8.80 -30.92 6.77
N ASN A 315 -9.73 -30.32 6.04
CA ASN A 315 -11.13 -30.75 5.98
C ASN A 315 -11.35 -32.08 5.24
N LEU A 316 -10.43 -32.46 4.34
CA LEU A 316 -10.46 -33.78 3.70
C LEU A 316 -9.82 -34.85 4.59
N ALA A 317 -8.80 -34.51 5.38
CA ALA A 317 -8.14 -35.42 6.32
C ALA A 317 -9.06 -35.89 7.46
N THR A 318 -10.07 -35.11 7.82
CA THR A 318 -11.13 -35.51 8.76
C THR A 318 -12.13 -36.51 8.17
N ARG A 319 -12.09 -36.77 6.84
CA ARG A 319 -12.89 -37.81 6.17
C ARG A 319 -12.07 -39.10 6.05
N LYS A 320 -12.64 -40.25 6.43
CA LYS A 320 -11.97 -41.56 6.33
C LYS A 320 -11.60 -41.89 4.88
N GLY A 321 -10.31 -42.13 4.58
CA GLY A 321 -9.84 -42.57 3.26
C GLY A 321 -8.31 -42.50 3.05
N PHE A 322 -7.81 -43.10 1.97
CA PHE A 322 -6.38 -43.18 1.60
C PHE A 322 -5.84 -41.89 0.93
N LEU A 323 -6.65 -41.26 0.05
CA LEU A 323 -6.32 -40.03 -0.69
C LEU A 323 -5.97 -38.79 0.18
N PRO A 324 -6.63 -38.56 1.35
CA PRO A 324 -6.35 -37.40 2.21
C PRO A 324 -4.95 -37.38 2.84
N ARG A 325 -4.34 -38.55 3.10
CA ARG A 325 -2.98 -38.65 3.67
C ARG A 325 -1.90 -38.25 2.66
N LEU A 326 -2.15 -38.47 1.36
CA LEU A 326 -1.24 -38.11 0.29
C LEU A 326 -1.25 -36.59 0.01
N LEU A 327 -2.43 -35.95 0.07
CA LEU A 327 -2.57 -34.51 -0.16
C LEU A 327 -1.93 -33.65 0.94
N GLY A 328 -2.06 -34.05 2.21
CA GLY A 328 -1.47 -33.33 3.35
C GLY A 328 0.07 -33.43 3.43
N ALA A 329 0.69 -34.39 2.73
CA ALA A 329 2.14 -34.50 2.62
C ALA A 329 2.72 -33.58 1.54
N LEU A 330 1.95 -33.29 0.49
CA LEU A 330 2.38 -32.45 -0.63
C LEU A 330 2.53 -30.97 -0.24
N THR A 331 1.71 -30.44 0.68
CA THR A 331 1.77 -29.03 1.10
C THR A 331 3.03 -28.67 1.90
N ARG A 332 3.80 -29.67 2.37
CA ARG A 332 5.08 -29.49 3.09
C ARG A 332 6.32 -29.48 2.18
N ILE A 333 6.15 -29.64 0.86
CA ILE A 333 7.26 -29.64 -0.09
C ILE A 333 7.64 -28.19 -0.43
N PRO A 334 8.88 -27.74 -0.15
CA PRO A 334 9.36 -26.41 -0.52
C PRO A 334 9.20 -26.17 -2.02
N GLY A 335 8.55 -25.06 -2.40
CA GLY A 335 8.35 -24.68 -3.81
C GLY A 335 7.03 -25.12 -4.45
N LEU A 336 6.28 -26.06 -3.86
CA LEU A 336 4.98 -26.47 -4.41
C LEU A 336 3.95 -25.33 -4.40
N GLY A 337 3.99 -24.45 -3.40
CA GLY A 337 3.15 -23.25 -3.34
C GLY A 337 3.35 -22.31 -4.54
N LYS A 338 4.59 -22.15 -5.03
CA LYS A 338 4.88 -21.34 -6.23
C LYS A 338 4.31 -21.98 -7.51
N ALA A 339 4.42 -23.30 -7.63
CA ALA A 339 3.84 -24.04 -8.75
C ALA A 339 2.29 -23.96 -8.74
N LEU A 340 1.66 -24.11 -7.57
CA LEU A 340 0.22 -23.96 -7.41
C LEU A 340 -0.25 -22.54 -7.79
N ARG A 341 0.49 -21.51 -7.36
CA ARG A 341 0.21 -20.11 -7.72
C ARG A 341 0.27 -19.89 -9.23
N LEU A 342 1.23 -20.48 -9.93
CA LEU A 342 1.33 -20.40 -11.40
C LEU A 342 0.09 -21.00 -12.09
N VAL A 343 -0.36 -22.16 -11.63
CA VAL A 343 -1.55 -22.84 -12.18
C VAL A 343 -2.82 -22.01 -11.94
N ILE A 344 -2.99 -21.48 -10.73
CA ILE A 344 -4.13 -20.63 -10.39
C ILE A 344 -4.13 -19.35 -11.23
N ASN A 345 -2.96 -18.70 -11.36
CA ASN A 345 -2.82 -17.52 -12.19
C ASN A 345 -3.16 -17.82 -13.65
N ARG A 346 -2.75 -18.97 -14.18
CA ARG A 346 -3.15 -19.41 -15.53
C ARG A 346 -4.67 -19.57 -15.63
N SER A 347 -5.32 -20.17 -14.63
CA SER A 347 -6.78 -20.31 -14.57
C SER A 347 -7.50 -18.96 -14.52
N TYR A 348 -7.02 -18.00 -13.72
CA TYR A 348 -7.58 -16.65 -13.68
C TYR A 348 -7.50 -15.95 -15.03
N ARG A 349 -6.33 -15.98 -15.70
CA ARG A 349 -6.21 -15.39 -17.05
C ARG A 349 -7.16 -16.04 -18.05
N ALA A 350 -7.27 -17.38 -18.02
CA ALA A 350 -8.16 -18.10 -18.92
C ALA A 350 -9.63 -17.71 -18.71
N ASN A 351 -10.10 -17.67 -17.45
CA ASN A 351 -11.48 -17.30 -17.14
C ASN A 351 -11.79 -15.84 -17.51
N LEU A 352 -10.88 -14.92 -17.20
CA LEU A 352 -11.06 -13.49 -17.53
C LEU A 352 -11.11 -13.27 -19.06
N ARG A 353 -10.29 -13.96 -19.84
CA ARG A 353 -10.35 -13.91 -21.31
C ARG A 353 -11.70 -14.39 -21.85
N GLN A 354 -12.28 -15.42 -21.24
CA GLN A 354 -13.63 -15.91 -21.61
C GLN A 354 -14.75 -14.92 -21.27
N GLU A 355 -14.47 -13.91 -20.45
CA GLU A 355 -15.42 -12.86 -20.04
C GLU A 355 -15.22 -11.55 -20.83
N GLY A 356 -14.36 -11.55 -21.85
CA GLY A 356 -14.06 -10.38 -22.67
C GLY A 356 -12.96 -9.48 -22.12
N TYR A 357 -12.26 -9.88 -21.05
CA TYR A 357 -11.10 -9.13 -20.57
C TYR A 357 -9.87 -9.41 -21.45
N GLY A 358 -9.04 -8.37 -21.65
CA GLY A 358 -7.77 -8.49 -22.37
C GLY A 358 -6.67 -9.18 -21.54
N ASP A 359 -5.42 -8.83 -21.79
CA ASP A 359 -4.32 -9.25 -20.90
C ASP A 359 -4.44 -8.53 -19.56
N VAL A 360 -5.05 -9.21 -18.60
CA VAL A 360 -5.26 -8.70 -17.25
C VAL A 360 -4.01 -8.92 -16.40
N ARG A 361 -3.64 -7.88 -15.65
CA ARG A 361 -2.52 -7.92 -14.71
C ARG A 361 -2.97 -8.62 -13.42
N LEU A 362 -2.45 -9.82 -13.17
CA LEU A 362 -2.80 -10.62 -11.98
C LEU A 362 -2.04 -10.23 -10.73
N THR A 363 -0.78 -9.81 -10.92
CA THR A 363 -0.01 -9.17 -9.88
C THR A 363 -0.25 -7.68 -10.04
N PRO A 364 -0.69 -6.95 -9.00
CA PRO A 364 -0.65 -5.52 -9.07
C PRO A 364 0.79 -5.13 -9.35
N THR A 365 1.03 -4.45 -10.47
CA THR A 365 2.30 -3.75 -10.65
C THR A 365 2.48 -2.87 -9.42
N THR A 366 3.70 -2.74 -8.90
CA THR A 366 4.06 -1.52 -8.18
C THR A 366 3.91 -0.43 -9.24
N PRO A 367 2.78 0.32 -9.31
CA PRO A 367 2.78 1.46 -10.20
C PRO A 367 3.94 2.32 -9.73
N GLU A 368 4.61 3.00 -10.66
CA GLU A 368 5.38 4.16 -10.21
C GLU A 368 4.44 5.00 -9.33
N PRO A 369 4.83 5.35 -8.08
CA PRO A 369 4.01 6.21 -7.26
C PRO A 369 3.65 7.42 -8.12
N PRO A 370 2.35 7.69 -8.36
CA PRO A 370 1.95 8.73 -9.28
C PRO A 370 2.62 10.02 -8.84
N SER A 371 3.37 10.61 -9.75
CA SER A 371 4.01 11.89 -9.45
C SER A 371 2.93 12.96 -9.40
N ARG A 372 2.90 13.77 -8.34
CA ARG A 372 1.98 14.90 -8.22
C ARG A 372 2.68 16.19 -8.57
N GLU A 373 1.96 17.08 -9.24
CA GLU A 373 2.40 18.47 -9.41
C GLU A 373 2.13 19.23 -8.11
N VAL A 374 3.10 20.03 -7.70
CA VAL A 374 3.02 20.92 -6.53
C VAL A 374 3.56 22.29 -6.90
N GLU A 375 3.12 23.30 -6.17
CA GLU A 375 3.59 24.67 -6.33
C GLU A 375 4.50 25.05 -5.16
N ILE A 376 5.59 25.76 -5.47
CA ILE A 376 6.44 26.38 -4.46
C ILE A 376 5.69 27.60 -3.91
N ALA A 377 5.17 27.49 -2.70
CA ALA A 377 4.49 28.60 -2.04
C ALA A 377 5.47 29.64 -1.50
N GLU A 378 6.62 29.17 -1.01
CA GLU A 378 7.64 30.01 -0.37
C GLU A 378 9.02 29.35 -0.53
N ILE A 379 10.06 30.17 -0.61
CA ILE A 379 11.46 29.74 -0.50
C ILE A 379 12.09 30.47 0.67
N ARG A 380 12.46 29.72 1.72
CA ARG A 380 13.16 30.24 2.89
C ARG A 380 14.65 30.01 2.77
N ARG A 381 15.46 31.03 3.05
CA ARG A 381 16.92 30.92 3.08
C ARG A 381 17.35 30.51 4.48
N GLU A 382 17.89 29.30 4.62
CA GLU A 382 18.34 28.76 5.90
C GLU A 382 19.81 29.12 6.18
N THR A 383 20.65 29.07 5.15
CA THR A 383 22.08 29.42 5.18
C THR A 383 22.48 30.05 3.84
N PRO A 384 23.69 30.60 3.66
CA PRO A 384 24.16 31.07 2.36
C PRO A 384 24.15 30.01 1.24
N ASP A 385 24.13 28.72 1.61
CA ASP A 385 24.16 27.59 0.69
C ASP A 385 22.98 26.60 0.87
N ALA A 386 21.94 26.94 1.63
CA ALA A 386 20.77 26.08 1.80
C ALA A 386 19.47 26.88 1.79
N VAL A 387 18.46 26.33 1.10
CA VAL A 387 17.09 26.84 1.08
C VAL A 387 16.08 25.76 1.46
N THR A 388 15.00 26.15 2.10
CA THR A 388 13.81 25.32 2.29
C THR A 388 12.75 25.73 1.28
N LEU A 389 12.35 24.77 0.44
CA LEU A 389 11.22 24.90 -0.48
C LEU A 389 9.96 24.48 0.26
N VAL A 390 9.01 25.40 0.38
CA VAL A 390 7.68 25.15 0.98
C VAL A 390 6.71 24.83 -0.15
N LEU A 391 6.24 23.59 -0.19
CA LEU A 391 5.47 23.05 -1.30
C LEU A 391 4.02 22.84 -0.85
N ASN A 392 3.07 23.41 -1.57
CA ASN A 392 1.65 23.28 -1.24
C ASN A 392 0.94 22.29 -2.17
N SER A 393 -0.05 21.60 -1.61
CA SER A 393 -0.91 20.66 -2.33
C SER A 393 -2.34 20.74 -1.78
N PRO A 394 -3.37 20.58 -2.63
CA PRO A 394 -4.76 20.51 -2.18
C PRO A 394 -5.04 19.28 -1.29
N HIS A 395 -4.17 18.28 -1.34
CA HIS A 395 -4.22 17.09 -0.51
C HIS A 395 -3.05 17.03 0.48
N PRO A 396 -3.26 16.54 1.71
CA PRO A 396 -2.18 16.37 2.68
C PRO A 396 -1.01 15.52 2.17
N PHE A 397 0.19 15.85 2.66
CA PHE A 397 1.37 15.02 2.51
C PHE A 397 1.40 14.00 3.65
N ASP A 398 1.01 12.77 3.34
CA ASP A 398 1.14 11.65 4.27
C ASP A 398 2.51 10.97 4.09
N PHE A 399 3.31 10.94 5.15
CA PHE A 399 4.63 10.30 5.23
C PHE A 399 5.00 9.98 6.69
N ARG A 400 6.06 9.21 6.90
CA ARG A 400 6.64 9.00 8.23
C ARG A 400 7.81 9.96 8.48
N PRO A 401 7.97 10.53 9.69
CA PRO A 401 9.03 11.50 9.96
C PRO A 401 10.40 10.89 9.70
N GLY A 402 11.19 11.53 8.83
CA GLY A 402 12.47 11.02 8.33
C GLY A 402 12.45 10.56 6.85
N GLN A 403 11.28 10.28 6.29
CA GLN A 403 11.15 9.92 4.88
C GLN A 403 11.48 11.09 3.94
N PHE A 404 11.75 10.77 2.68
CA PHE A 404 12.07 11.73 1.64
C PHE A 404 11.08 11.68 0.48
N PHE A 405 11.15 12.73 -0.34
CA PHE A 405 10.48 12.80 -1.63
C PHE A 405 11.47 13.04 -2.76
N THR A 406 11.12 12.57 -3.95
CA THR A 406 11.93 12.71 -5.15
C THR A 406 11.32 13.74 -6.08
N LEU A 407 12.05 14.82 -6.29
CA LEU A 407 11.74 15.84 -7.29
C LEU A 407 12.09 15.29 -8.67
N LEU A 408 11.14 15.44 -9.59
CA LEU A 408 11.26 15.12 -11.00
C LEU A 408 11.24 16.47 -11.74
N THR A 409 12.37 16.87 -12.30
CA THR A 409 12.49 18.13 -13.02
C THR A 409 13.17 17.89 -14.36
N ASP A 410 12.93 18.78 -15.30
CA ASP A 410 13.74 18.91 -16.50
C ASP A 410 14.73 20.06 -16.29
N LEU A 411 16.02 19.81 -16.53
CA LEU A 411 17.06 20.83 -16.55
C LEU A 411 17.69 20.81 -17.94
N ASP A 412 17.47 21.86 -18.73
CA ASP A 412 18.05 22.03 -20.07
C ASP A 412 17.72 20.89 -21.05
N GLY A 413 16.51 20.32 -20.98
CA GLY A 413 16.07 19.19 -21.80
C GLY A 413 16.47 17.81 -21.26
N GLU A 414 17.16 17.77 -20.10
CA GLU A 414 17.60 16.54 -19.45
C GLU A 414 16.73 16.25 -18.21
N PRO A 415 16.11 15.06 -18.11
CA PRO A 415 15.33 14.67 -16.94
C PRO A 415 16.25 14.42 -15.74
N VAL A 416 16.06 15.20 -14.68
CA VAL A 416 16.82 15.11 -13.43
C VAL A 416 15.91 14.69 -12.29
N ARG A 417 16.34 13.67 -11.53
CA ARG A 417 15.67 13.19 -10.33
C ARG A 417 16.53 13.44 -9.11
N ARG A 418 16.01 14.11 -8.08
CA ARG A 418 16.74 14.37 -6.83
C ARG A 418 15.85 14.13 -5.62
N SER A 419 16.39 13.42 -4.64
CA SER A 419 15.66 13.07 -3.42
C SER A 419 16.07 13.98 -2.29
N TYR A 420 15.08 14.50 -1.56
CA TYR A 420 15.25 15.38 -0.41
C TYR A 420 14.37 14.89 0.73
N SER A 421 14.96 14.71 1.91
CA SER A 421 14.19 14.37 3.12
C SER A 421 13.17 15.47 3.40
N ALA A 422 11.97 15.05 3.80
CA ALA A 422 10.99 15.98 4.34
C ALA A 422 11.57 16.59 5.61
N SER A 423 11.56 17.92 5.70
CA SER A 423 11.90 18.64 6.93
C SER A 423 10.66 19.00 7.75
N SER A 424 9.45 18.99 7.18
CA SER A 424 8.19 19.26 7.88
C SER A 424 7.64 18.05 8.65
N ALA A 425 6.66 18.28 9.52
CA ALA A 425 5.86 17.21 10.12
C ALA A 425 4.82 16.65 9.12
N PRO A 426 4.43 15.37 9.22
CA PRO A 426 3.47 14.75 8.31
C PRO A 426 2.03 15.18 8.57
N GLY A 427 1.17 15.02 7.56
CA GLY A 427 -0.28 15.21 7.66
C GLY A 427 -0.79 16.62 7.33
N GLY A 428 0.11 17.58 7.10
CA GLY A 428 -0.24 18.91 6.60
C GLY A 428 -0.41 18.97 5.08
N THR A 429 -1.05 20.03 4.59
CA THR A 429 -1.14 20.38 3.14
C THR A 429 0.12 21.06 2.60
N SER A 430 1.10 21.30 3.48
CA SER A 430 2.41 21.86 3.14
C SER A 430 3.52 20.85 3.43
N LEU A 431 4.48 20.73 2.51
CA LEU A 431 5.67 19.90 2.61
C LEU A 431 6.90 20.80 2.49
N GLU A 432 7.83 20.65 3.43
CA GLU A 432 9.12 21.36 3.36
C GLU A 432 10.21 20.41 2.91
N LEU A 433 10.96 20.82 1.87
CA LEU A 433 12.16 20.14 1.39
C LEU A 433 13.35 21.09 1.44
N THR A 434 14.39 20.71 2.16
CA THR A 434 15.55 21.58 2.36
C THR A 434 16.72 21.13 1.49
N VAL A 435 17.22 22.06 0.66
CA VAL A 435 18.16 21.80 -0.42
C VAL A 435 19.46 22.57 -0.15
N LYS A 436 20.47 21.85 0.35
CA LYS A 436 21.84 22.36 0.43
C LYS A 436 22.52 22.28 -0.94
N ARG A 437 23.15 23.37 -1.38
CA ARG A 437 23.93 23.46 -2.62
C ARG A 437 25.12 22.53 -2.53
N VAL A 438 25.30 21.71 -3.58
CA VAL A 438 26.48 20.87 -3.76
C VAL A 438 27.32 21.54 -4.85
N PRO A 439 28.64 21.69 -4.68
CA PRO A 439 29.51 22.17 -5.76
C PRO A 439 29.26 21.38 -7.05
N GLU A 440 29.12 22.08 -8.17
CA GLU A 440 28.80 21.49 -9.50
C GLU A 440 27.44 20.75 -9.58
N GLY A 441 26.63 20.80 -8.52
CA GLY A 441 25.32 20.17 -8.47
C GLY A 441 24.30 20.94 -9.30
N ARG A 442 23.73 20.31 -10.34
CA ARG A 442 22.75 20.94 -11.25
C ARG A 442 21.51 21.48 -10.52
N PHE A 443 20.68 20.60 -9.94
CA PHE A 443 19.43 21.01 -9.29
C PHE A 443 19.65 21.78 -7.99
N SER A 444 20.63 21.39 -7.16
CA SER A 444 20.86 22.06 -5.88
C SER A 444 21.38 23.49 -6.06
N THR A 445 22.09 23.77 -7.16
CA THR A 445 22.44 25.14 -7.58
C THR A 445 21.21 25.90 -8.04
N ARG A 446 20.39 25.33 -8.94
CA ARG A 446 19.14 25.95 -9.40
C ARG A 446 18.19 26.28 -8.24
N ALA A 447 18.02 25.37 -7.29
CA ALA A 447 17.19 25.58 -6.12
C ALA A 447 17.67 26.77 -5.26
N ASN A 448 18.98 26.97 -5.16
CA ASN A 448 19.56 28.02 -4.35
C ASN A 448 19.60 29.40 -5.02
N HIS A 449 19.47 29.49 -6.35
CA HIS A 449 19.67 30.75 -7.09
C HIS A 449 18.51 31.14 -8.00
N ASP A 450 17.83 30.17 -8.63
CA ASP A 450 16.93 30.44 -9.75
C ASP A 450 15.46 30.22 -9.43
N LEU A 451 15.13 29.26 -8.55
CA LEU A 451 13.75 28.94 -8.19
C LEU A 451 13.07 30.10 -7.45
N ARG A 452 11.76 30.25 -7.65
CA ARG A 452 10.93 31.30 -7.04
C ARG A 452 9.59 30.73 -6.57
N ALA A 453 8.92 31.45 -5.68
CA ALA A 453 7.52 31.16 -5.35
C ALA A 453 6.66 31.25 -6.62
N GLY A 454 5.68 30.35 -6.74
CA GLY A 454 4.86 30.14 -7.93
C GLY A 454 5.40 29.10 -8.91
N ASP A 455 6.68 28.72 -8.83
CA ASP A 455 7.24 27.66 -9.67
C ASP A 455 6.57 26.32 -9.37
N ARG A 456 6.37 25.51 -10.41
CA ARG A 456 5.76 24.19 -10.29
C ARG A 456 6.81 23.10 -10.37
N LEU A 457 6.73 22.16 -9.44
CA LEU A 457 7.60 20.99 -9.37
C LEU A 457 6.76 19.72 -9.42
N ARG A 458 7.37 18.63 -9.88
CA ARG A 458 6.75 17.32 -9.88
C ARG A 458 7.40 16.45 -8.81
N LEU A 459 6.60 15.92 -7.90
CA LEU A 459 7.03 15.16 -6.74
C LEU A 459 6.62 13.70 -6.83
N ARG A 460 7.53 12.80 -6.47
CA ARG A 460 7.27 11.38 -6.22
C ARG A 460 7.59 11.06 -4.76
N GLY A 461 6.83 10.17 -4.15
CA GLY A 461 7.04 9.74 -2.76
C GLY A 461 5.78 9.80 -1.91
N PRO A 462 5.88 9.54 -0.60
CA PRO A 462 7.16 9.45 0.13
C PRO A 462 7.88 8.11 -0.07
N SER A 463 9.18 8.10 0.19
CA SER A 463 10.06 6.94 0.12
C SER A 463 11.07 6.98 1.26
N GLY A 464 11.81 5.89 1.45
CA GLY A 464 12.82 5.76 2.50
C GLY A 464 12.35 4.93 3.70
N ALA A 465 13.30 4.18 4.26
CA ALA A 465 13.12 3.34 5.45
C ALA A 465 13.65 4.02 6.74
N PHE A 466 14.35 5.15 6.61
CA PHE A 466 14.81 5.94 7.73
C PHE A 466 13.68 6.79 8.26
N HIS A 467 12.96 6.28 9.26
CA HIS A 467 11.86 7.02 9.87
C HIS A 467 11.67 6.65 11.33
N LEU A 468 10.98 7.50 12.10
CA LEU A 468 10.55 7.14 13.46
C LEU A 468 9.67 5.89 13.43
N ASP A 469 9.93 4.96 14.34
CA ASP A 469 9.04 3.81 14.56
C ASP A 469 7.86 4.26 15.43
N PRO A 470 6.60 4.12 14.98
CA PRO A 470 5.43 4.49 15.76
C PRO A 470 5.27 3.70 17.08
N ALA A 471 5.97 2.58 17.23
CA ALA A 471 5.91 1.72 18.42
C ALA A 471 6.93 2.07 19.52
N VAL A 472 7.83 3.03 19.32
CA VAL A 472 8.92 3.32 20.26
C VAL A 472 8.48 4.26 21.39
N ASP A 473 8.71 3.81 22.64
CA ASP A 473 8.62 4.61 23.85
C ASP A 473 9.68 5.72 23.84
N ARG A 474 9.28 6.93 24.21
CA ARG A 474 9.75 8.16 23.58
C ARG A 474 11.03 8.77 24.17
N GLU A 475 12.15 8.05 24.09
CA GLU A 475 13.48 8.63 24.22
C GLU A 475 14.26 8.48 22.92
N VAL A 476 14.63 9.61 22.31
CA VAL A 476 15.22 9.66 20.97
C VAL A 476 16.54 10.43 21.00
N VAL A 477 17.60 9.77 20.54
CA VAL A 477 18.94 10.35 20.43
C VAL A 477 19.27 10.56 18.95
N LEU A 478 19.54 11.80 18.58
CA LEU A 478 19.69 12.26 17.20
C LEU A 478 21.13 12.73 16.97
N LEU A 479 21.74 12.26 15.87
CA LEU A 479 23.04 12.74 15.40
C LEU A 479 22.93 13.28 13.96
N ALA A 480 23.23 14.56 13.77
CA ALA A 480 23.21 15.20 12.45
C ALA A 480 24.56 15.80 12.09
N ALA A 481 24.91 15.73 10.80
CA ALA A 481 25.94 16.61 10.22
C ALA A 481 25.43 17.37 8.99
N GLY A 482 25.59 18.69 9.00
CA GLY A 482 25.17 19.55 7.89
C GLY A 482 23.71 19.31 7.48
N SER A 483 23.47 19.06 6.19
CA SER A 483 22.11 18.79 5.66
C SER A 483 21.46 17.51 6.19
N GLY A 484 22.23 16.63 6.85
CA GLY A 484 21.68 15.47 7.56
C GLY A 484 20.76 15.84 8.73
N ILE A 485 20.64 17.13 9.10
CA ILE A 485 19.61 17.59 10.03
C ILE A 485 18.19 17.49 9.46
N THR A 486 18.01 17.50 8.14
CA THR A 486 16.69 17.63 7.50
C THR A 486 15.68 16.50 7.83
N PRO A 487 16.02 15.20 7.80
CA PRO A 487 15.09 14.16 8.22
C PRO A 487 14.87 14.21 9.74
N LEU A 488 15.89 14.57 10.52
CA LEU A 488 15.80 14.66 11.98
C LEU A 488 14.93 15.84 12.42
N MET A 489 14.91 16.93 11.65
CA MET A 489 14.02 18.07 11.89
C MET A 489 12.55 17.66 11.76
N SER A 490 12.21 16.84 10.77
CA SER A 490 10.88 16.24 10.66
C SER A 490 10.52 15.38 11.87
N MET A 491 11.48 14.61 12.39
CA MET A 491 11.31 13.82 13.62
C MET A 491 11.06 14.72 14.84
N ILE A 492 11.88 15.76 15.04
CA ILE A 492 11.77 16.73 16.14
C ILE A 492 10.41 17.41 16.11
N ARG A 493 10.02 18.00 14.97
CA ARG A 493 8.74 18.68 14.79
C ARG A 493 7.57 17.75 15.08
N THR A 494 7.63 16.49 14.61
CA THR A 494 6.56 15.52 14.84
C THR A 494 6.44 15.12 16.31
N LEU A 495 7.57 14.86 16.98
CA LEU A 495 7.57 14.44 18.39
C LEU A 495 7.07 15.56 19.29
N LEU A 496 7.50 16.80 19.04
CA LEU A 496 7.09 17.97 19.82
C LEU A 496 5.64 18.41 19.54
N ALA A 497 5.08 18.11 18.36
CA ALA A 497 3.68 18.38 18.05
C ALA A 497 2.67 17.47 18.78
N THR A 498 3.15 16.44 19.49
CA THR A 498 2.30 15.52 20.25
C THR A 498 2.43 15.75 21.75
N ASP A 499 1.34 15.52 22.49
CA ASP A 499 1.28 15.59 23.96
C ASP A 499 2.03 14.43 24.65
N ALA A 500 2.53 13.45 23.89
CA ALA A 500 3.27 12.34 24.45
C ALA A 500 4.61 12.82 25.03
N PRO A 501 5.04 12.31 26.20
CA PRO A 501 6.24 12.77 26.90
C PRO A 501 7.51 12.24 26.21
N ALA A 502 7.85 12.79 25.04
CA ALA A 502 9.07 12.46 24.34
C ALA A 502 10.26 13.30 24.84
N ARG A 503 11.37 12.63 25.17
CA ARG A 503 12.69 13.26 25.38
C ARG A 503 13.54 13.10 24.12
N ILE A 504 14.13 14.21 23.67
CA ILE A 504 14.88 14.31 22.43
C ILE A 504 16.23 14.94 22.75
N ALA A 505 17.30 14.24 22.41
CA ALA A 505 18.66 14.76 22.51
C ALA A 505 19.29 14.82 21.12
N LEU A 506 19.70 16.02 20.69
CA LEU A 506 20.33 16.25 19.40
C LEU A 506 21.80 16.62 19.59
N LEU A 507 22.72 15.78 19.10
CA LEU A 507 24.09 16.19 18.82
C LEU A 507 24.21 16.54 17.35
N ARG A 508 24.45 17.82 17.05
CA ARG A 508 24.67 18.30 15.69
C ARG A 508 26.09 18.78 15.49
N THR A 509 26.65 18.50 14.32
CA THR A 509 27.97 19.00 13.93
C THR A 509 27.93 19.69 12.58
N ASP A 510 28.46 20.92 12.56
CA ASP A 510 28.52 21.77 11.38
C ASP A 510 29.94 22.35 11.27
N ARG A 511 30.29 22.98 10.15
CA ARG A 511 31.63 23.54 9.97
C ARG A 511 31.79 24.84 10.77
N THR A 512 30.90 25.79 10.57
CA THR A 512 30.83 27.07 11.29
C THR A 512 29.40 27.34 11.77
N ALA A 513 29.20 28.41 12.54
CA ALA A 513 27.86 28.87 12.94
C ALA A 513 26.97 29.29 11.75
N GLU A 514 27.55 29.78 10.64
CA GLU A 514 26.80 30.17 9.44
C GLU A 514 26.29 28.99 8.62
N ASP A 515 26.89 27.80 8.81
CA ASP A 515 26.50 26.57 8.10
C ASP A 515 25.29 25.86 8.77
N VAL A 516 24.75 26.43 9.85
CA VAL A 516 23.77 25.81 10.75
C VAL A 516 22.36 25.96 10.19
N ILE A 517 21.93 24.96 9.41
CA ILE A 517 20.55 24.89 8.91
C ILE A 517 19.56 24.82 10.11
N PHE A 518 18.45 25.56 10.02
CA PHE A 518 17.41 25.72 11.04
C PHE A 518 17.89 26.31 12.38
N ALA A 519 18.92 27.17 12.39
CA ALA A 519 19.49 27.72 13.61
C ALA A 519 18.46 28.35 14.56
N ASP A 520 17.71 29.33 14.05
CA ASP A 520 16.74 30.10 14.84
C ASP A 520 15.58 29.20 15.32
N GLU A 521 15.03 28.38 14.42
CA GLU A 521 13.91 27.50 14.77
C GLU A 521 14.29 26.45 15.82
N LEU A 522 15.49 25.86 15.72
CA LEU A 522 15.94 24.89 16.73
C LEU A 522 16.18 25.55 18.09
N ALA A 523 16.70 26.79 18.12
CA ALA A 523 16.82 27.56 19.35
C ALA A 523 15.44 27.84 19.96
N ASP A 524 14.46 28.26 19.16
CA ASP A 524 13.09 28.50 19.60
C ASP A 524 12.38 27.23 20.09
N LEU A 525 12.59 26.10 19.40
CA LEU A 525 12.02 24.81 19.81
C LEU A 525 12.61 24.34 21.15
N ALA A 526 13.92 24.46 21.33
CA ALA A 526 14.59 24.12 22.58
C ALA A 526 14.12 25.04 23.73
N HIS A 527 14.01 26.35 23.47
CA HIS A 527 13.52 27.31 24.46
C HIS A 527 12.07 27.04 24.90
N ARG A 528 11.19 26.67 23.97
CA ARG A 528 9.78 26.32 24.27
C ARG A 528 9.60 24.94 24.91
N ASN A 529 10.59 24.06 24.80
CA ASN A 529 10.50 22.67 25.24
C ASN A 529 11.73 22.23 26.06
N PRO A 530 12.11 22.98 27.12
CA PRO A 530 13.38 22.76 27.82
C PRO A 530 13.47 21.37 28.47
N ASP A 531 12.35 20.80 28.89
CA ASP A 531 12.29 19.46 29.51
C ASP A 531 12.27 18.32 28.48
N ARG A 532 12.09 18.63 27.19
CA ARG A 532 11.86 17.64 26.12
C ARG A 532 12.90 17.67 25.01
N LEU A 533 13.58 18.79 24.77
CA LEU A 533 14.57 18.93 23.70
C LEU A 533 15.87 19.54 24.23
N SER A 534 16.93 18.74 24.24
CA SER A 534 18.30 19.20 24.52
C SER A 534 19.14 19.18 23.24
N ILE A 535 19.84 20.28 22.94
CA ILE A 535 20.68 20.39 21.74
C ILE A 535 22.13 20.63 22.16
N THR A 536 23.03 19.79 21.65
CA THR A 536 24.48 19.94 21.76
C THR A 536 25.03 20.23 20.37
N GLN A 537 25.78 21.32 20.23
CA GLN A 537 26.30 21.78 18.95
C GLN A 537 27.82 21.77 18.93
N VAL A 538 28.39 21.31 17.81
CA VAL A 538 29.83 21.24 17.60
C VAL A 538 30.21 21.88 16.26
N HIS A 539 31.03 22.94 16.30
CA HIS A 539 31.59 23.58 15.12
C HIS A 539 32.98 23.01 14.83
N THR A 540 33.13 22.33 13.71
CA THR A 540 34.36 21.59 13.39
C THR A 540 35.53 22.50 13.00
N ALA A 541 35.28 23.74 12.56
CA ALA A 541 36.32 24.72 12.30
C ALA A 541 37.06 25.12 13.59
N ASP A 542 36.35 25.23 14.71
CA ASP A 542 36.90 25.71 15.98
C ASP A 542 37.27 24.56 16.93
N GLN A 543 36.48 23.48 16.92
CA GLN A 543 36.56 22.41 17.92
C GLN A 543 37.04 21.07 17.35
N GLY A 544 37.38 21.03 16.07
CA GLY A 544 37.73 19.80 15.36
C GLY A 544 36.54 18.88 15.11
N ARG A 545 36.77 17.79 14.37
CA ARG A 545 35.75 16.77 14.08
C ARG A 545 35.39 15.99 15.34
N LEU A 546 34.16 15.45 15.37
CA LEU A 546 33.74 14.54 16.42
C LEU A 546 34.67 13.32 16.50
N THR A 547 35.07 12.97 17.73
CA THR A 547 35.88 11.79 18.05
C THR A 547 35.03 10.78 18.81
N PRO A 548 35.40 9.48 18.80
CA PRO A 548 34.71 8.48 19.61
C PRO A 548 34.64 8.88 21.09
N ALA A 549 35.73 9.40 21.66
CA ALA A 549 35.78 9.86 23.05
C ALA A 549 34.80 11.00 23.35
N ARG A 550 34.59 11.93 22.41
CA ARG A 550 33.65 13.04 22.60
C ARG A 550 32.19 12.58 22.55
N VAL A 551 31.86 11.68 21.62
CA VAL A 551 30.52 11.09 21.55
C VAL A 551 30.25 10.21 22.77
N GLU A 552 31.25 9.46 23.23
CA GLU A 552 31.19 8.67 24.47
C GLU A 552 30.99 9.54 25.71
N SER A 553 31.69 10.67 25.83
CA SER A 553 31.48 11.63 26.93
C SER A 553 30.05 12.19 26.90
N TRP A 554 29.59 12.63 25.73
CA TRP A 554 28.25 13.18 25.57
C TRP A 554 27.15 12.16 25.91
N LEU A 555 27.27 10.92 25.45
CA LEU A 555 26.32 9.87 25.78
C LEU A 555 26.40 9.43 27.26
N THR A 556 27.55 9.60 27.91
CA THR A 556 27.70 9.37 29.36
C THR A 556 26.97 10.45 30.16
N GLU A 557 27.11 11.71 29.77
CA GLU A 557 26.40 12.84 30.39
C GLU A 557 24.89 12.77 30.16
N LEU A 558 24.47 12.37 28.96
CA LEU A 558 23.06 12.26 28.58
C LEU A 558 22.34 11.12 29.33
N THR A 559 23.05 10.05 29.69
CA THR A 559 22.49 8.83 30.31
C THR A 559 21.22 8.28 29.62
N PRO A 560 21.25 7.96 28.30
CA PRO A 560 20.09 7.39 27.62
C PRO A 560 19.65 6.08 28.28
N SER A 561 18.34 5.85 28.39
CA SER A 561 17.82 4.58 28.91
C SER A 561 18.05 3.42 27.94
N ASP A 562 17.89 2.20 28.45
CA ASP A 562 17.83 0.96 27.67
C ASP A 562 16.59 0.87 26.78
N ARG A 563 15.86 1.95 26.51
CA ARG A 563 14.78 2.01 25.51
C ARG A 563 15.03 3.07 24.44
N ALA A 564 16.12 3.84 24.56
CA ALA A 564 16.42 4.91 23.62
C ALA A 564 16.62 4.38 22.19
N ALA A 565 16.04 5.09 21.23
CA ALA A 565 16.28 4.88 19.80
C ALA A 565 17.25 5.93 19.27
N TYR A 566 18.20 5.48 18.44
CA TYR A 566 19.29 6.30 17.93
C TYR A 566 19.13 6.52 16.43
N TYR A 567 19.16 7.77 15.98
CA TYR A 567 19.02 8.13 14.57
C TYR A 567 20.18 9.01 14.12
N ALA A 568 20.92 8.58 13.11
CA ALA A 568 22.03 9.34 12.54
C ALA A 568 21.87 9.62 11.06
N CYS A 569 22.09 10.86 10.65
CA CYS A 569 22.11 11.22 9.23
C CYS A 569 23.24 12.20 8.96
N GLY A 570 24.08 11.87 7.98
CA GLY A 570 25.26 12.66 7.64
C GLY A 570 26.28 11.88 6.80
N PRO A 571 27.51 12.40 6.66
CA PRO A 571 28.61 11.72 5.98
C PRO A 571 28.94 10.37 6.61
N ASP A 572 29.42 9.42 5.80
CA ASP A 572 29.72 8.05 6.25
C ASP A 572 30.64 7.98 7.49
N PRO A 573 31.72 8.79 7.61
CA PRO A 573 32.55 8.77 8.81
C PRO A 573 31.79 9.08 10.12
N LEU A 574 30.79 9.97 10.08
CA LEU A 574 29.97 10.28 11.26
C LEU A 574 29.10 9.07 11.65
N VAL A 575 28.42 8.50 10.65
CA VAL A 575 27.50 7.37 10.85
C VAL A 575 28.28 6.15 11.37
N THR A 576 29.45 5.88 10.80
CA THR A 576 30.34 4.79 11.23
C THR A 576 30.82 5.01 12.67
N LEU A 577 31.28 6.22 13.00
CA LEU A 577 31.71 6.57 14.35
C LEU A 577 30.62 6.31 15.39
N LEU A 578 29.38 6.76 15.14
CA LEU A 578 28.29 6.52 16.10
C LEU A 578 28.01 5.03 16.28
N ARG A 579 27.97 4.27 15.19
CA ARG A 579 27.69 2.83 15.24
C ARG A 579 28.74 2.08 16.05
N GLU A 580 30.01 2.43 15.90
CA GLU A 580 31.11 1.83 16.66
C GLU A 580 31.00 2.15 18.15
N VAL A 581 30.72 3.41 18.51
CA VAL A 581 30.52 3.84 19.90
C VAL A 581 29.32 3.12 20.54
N LEU A 582 28.18 3.07 19.85
CA LEU A 582 26.97 2.41 20.36
C LEU A 582 27.14 0.89 20.46
N ALA A 583 27.86 0.26 19.53
CA ALA A 583 28.20 -1.15 19.61
C ALA A 583 29.11 -1.46 20.82
N ALA A 584 30.10 -0.60 21.09
CA ALA A 584 30.96 -0.73 22.27
C ALA A 584 30.17 -0.59 23.59
N ARG A 585 29.08 0.17 23.59
CA ARG A 585 28.11 0.28 24.70
C ARG A 585 27.10 -0.88 24.78
N GLY A 586 27.15 -1.83 23.85
CA GLY A 586 26.21 -2.97 23.82
C GLY A 586 24.80 -2.59 23.37
N VAL A 587 24.61 -1.45 22.69
CA VAL A 587 23.30 -1.06 22.16
C VAL A 587 22.88 -2.02 21.04
N PRO A 588 21.69 -2.62 21.10
CA PRO A 588 21.22 -3.53 20.07
C PRO A 588 21.12 -2.85 18.69
N PRO A 589 21.57 -3.50 17.60
CA PRO A 589 21.62 -2.89 16.27
C PRO A 589 20.24 -2.47 15.74
N GLU A 590 19.16 -3.12 16.16
CA GLU A 590 17.79 -2.80 15.79
C GLU A 590 17.32 -1.42 16.30
N ARG A 591 18.02 -0.83 17.26
CA ARG A 591 17.75 0.52 17.79
C ARG A 591 18.60 1.62 17.16
N VAL A 592 19.52 1.25 16.28
CA VAL A 592 20.44 2.18 15.63
C VAL A 592 20.06 2.34 14.16
N HIS A 593 19.39 3.44 13.87
CA HIS A 593 18.90 3.78 12.54
C HIS A 593 19.82 4.82 11.92
N HIS A 594 20.10 4.69 10.62
CA HIS A 594 20.91 5.68 9.93
C HIS A 594 20.54 5.84 8.46
N GLU A 595 20.86 7.01 7.91
CA GLU A 595 20.71 7.33 6.49
C GLU A 595 21.96 8.05 5.97
N ARG A 596 22.26 7.82 4.69
CA ARG A 596 23.37 8.45 3.95
C ARG A 596 22.83 9.17 2.73
N TYR A 597 23.40 10.34 2.44
CA TYR A 597 23.07 11.14 1.24
C TYR A 597 24.07 10.97 0.10
N THR A 598 25.20 10.32 0.36
CA THR A 598 26.23 10.03 -0.63
C THR A 598 26.67 8.58 -0.49
N THR A 599 26.78 7.87 -1.60
CA THR A 599 27.43 6.56 -1.68
C THR A 599 28.79 6.72 -2.34
N ALA A 600 29.82 6.14 -1.72
CA ALA A 600 31.12 6.02 -2.38
C ALA A 600 30.99 5.08 -3.60
N ALA A 601 31.60 5.47 -4.72
CA ALA A 601 31.75 4.56 -5.85
C ALA A 601 32.62 3.36 -5.41
N PRO A 602 32.22 2.12 -5.69
CA PRO A 602 33.01 0.96 -5.29
C PRO A 602 34.32 0.91 -6.08
N THR A 603 35.43 0.85 -5.36
CA THR A 603 36.82 0.87 -5.87
C THR A 603 37.31 -0.46 -6.45
N ARG A 604 36.43 -1.46 -6.59
CA ARG A 604 36.82 -2.85 -6.92
C ARG A 604 36.82 -3.20 -8.41
N VAL A 605 36.33 -2.32 -9.28
CA VAL A 605 36.28 -2.56 -10.73
C VAL A 605 37.41 -1.82 -11.42
N THR A 606 38.30 -2.56 -12.08
CA THR A 606 39.50 -2.01 -12.74
C THR A 606 39.44 -2.11 -14.26
N ALA A 607 38.42 -2.77 -14.83
CA ALA A 607 38.26 -2.95 -16.27
C ALA A 607 36.78 -2.77 -16.69
N PRO A 608 36.51 -2.29 -17.91
CA PRO A 608 35.15 -2.15 -18.42
C PRO A 608 34.46 -3.50 -18.54
N GLN A 609 33.17 -3.57 -18.23
CA GLN A 609 32.37 -4.81 -18.30
C GLN A 609 31.10 -4.63 -19.14
N PRO A 610 30.73 -5.61 -19.99
CA PRO A 610 29.46 -5.58 -20.70
C PRO A 610 28.25 -5.67 -19.77
N LEU A 611 27.22 -4.88 -20.07
CA LEU A 611 25.90 -4.92 -19.44
C LEU A 611 24.83 -5.15 -20.50
N VAL A 612 24.02 -6.19 -20.31
CA VAL A 612 22.80 -6.46 -21.10
C VAL A 612 21.57 -6.22 -20.23
N VAL A 613 20.60 -5.45 -20.73
CA VAL A 613 19.32 -5.17 -20.05
C VAL A 613 18.19 -5.91 -20.76
N VAL A 614 17.41 -6.70 -20.01
CA VAL A 614 16.30 -7.51 -20.54
C VAL A 614 14.98 -7.23 -19.79
N ASP A 615 13.85 -7.46 -20.45
CA ASP A 615 12.50 -7.51 -19.88
C ASP A 615 11.94 -8.91 -20.11
N GLY A 616 12.12 -9.79 -19.12
CA GLY A 616 11.77 -11.20 -19.23
C GLY A 616 12.59 -11.89 -20.31
N ALA A 617 11.95 -12.30 -21.39
CA ALA A 617 12.63 -12.93 -22.54
C ALA A 617 13.11 -11.91 -23.60
N ARG A 618 12.73 -10.64 -23.50
CA ARG A 618 13.04 -9.61 -24.49
C ARG A 618 14.32 -8.88 -24.12
N THR A 619 15.28 -8.78 -25.04
CA THR A 619 16.44 -7.89 -24.87
C THR A 619 16.05 -6.44 -25.18
N LEU A 620 16.37 -5.52 -24.26
CA LEU A 620 16.11 -4.08 -24.43
C LEU A 620 17.32 -3.36 -25.01
N GLY A 621 18.53 -3.82 -24.70
CA GLY A 621 19.78 -3.32 -25.27
C GLY A 621 20.99 -3.70 -24.43
N SER A 622 22.16 -3.20 -24.83
CA SER A 622 23.41 -3.43 -24.11
C SER A 622 24.30 -2.19 -24.13
N THR A 623 25.17 -2.09 -23.13
CA THR A 623 26.16 -1.01 -22.97
C THR A 623 27.42 -1.57 -22.30
N VAL A 624 28.43 -0.73 -22.13
CA VAL A 624 29.63 -1.01 -21.34
C VAL A 624 29.61 -0.18 -20.08
N VAL A 625 29.92 -0.80 -18.95
CA VAL A 625 30.06 -0.13 -17.65
C VAL A 625 31.54 0.13 -17.43
N GLU A 626 31.92 1.41 -17.40
CA GLU A 626 33.31 1.83 -17.18
C GLU A 626 33.71 1.71 -15.70
N PRO A 627 35.02 1.55 -15.39
CA PRO A 627 35.52 1.61 -14.02
C PRO A 627 35.01 2.85 -13.28
N GLY A 628 34.43 2.65 -12.09
CA GLY A 628 33.84 3.72 -11.28
C GLY A 628 32.38 4.08 -11.61
N GLN A 629 31.78 3.52 -12.67
CA GLN A 629 30.35 3.67 -12.96
C GLN A 629 29.51 2.55 -12.33
N THR A 630 28.29 2.89 -11.91
CA THR A 630 27.30 1.88 -11.50
C THR A 630 26.57 1.29 -12.72
N LEU A 631 25.89 0.15 -12.53
CA LEU A 631 25.02 -0.42 -13.57
C LEU A 631 23.95 0.57 -14.01
N LEU A 632 23.43 1.39 -13.08
CA LEU A 632 22.44 2.41 -13.40
C LEU A 632 23.03 3.51 -14.27
N ASP A 633 24.19 4.06 -13.90
CA ASP A 633 24.79 5.20 -14.60
C ASP A 633 25.10 4.85 -16.06
N ALA A 634 25.74 3.71 -16.30
CA ALA A 634 26.09 3.25 -17.64
C ALA A 634 24.84 2.97 -18.51
N ALA A 635 23.80 2.39 -17.92
CA ALA A 635 22.55 2.11 -18.63
C ALA A 635 21.79 3.39 -18.98
N LEU A 636 21.68 4.35 -18.05
CA LEU A 636 21.03 5.64 -18.32
C LEU A 636 21.79 6.46 -19.37
N ALA A 637 23.13 6.48 -19.31
CA ALA A 637 23.96 7.13 -20.31
C ALA A 637 23.77 6.56 -21.72
N ALA A 638 23.46 5.25 -21.81
CA ALA A 638 23.14 4.57 -23.06
C ALA A 638 21.65 4.62 -23.45
N GLY A 639 20.82 5.36 -22.72
CA GLY A 639 19.38 5.47 -22.96
C GLY A 639 18.59 4.18 -22.67
N LEU A 640 19.16 3.23 -21.92
CA LEU A 640 18.50 1.98 -21.55
C LEU A 640 17.52 2.22 -20.39
N PRO A 641 16.31 1.62 -20.44
CA PRO A 641 15.30 1.85 -19.43
C PRO A 641 15.69 1.15 -18.11
N MET A 642 15.90 1.95 -17.06
CA MET A 642 16.26 1.44 -15.73
C MET A 642 15.34 1.99 -14.63
N PRO A 643 14.80 1.13 -13.75
CA PRO A 643 14.17 1.57 -12.51
C PRO A 643 15.15 2.38 -11.67
N HIS A 644 14.75 3.55 -11.15
CA HIS A 644 15.54 4.27 -10.14
C HIS A 644 14.75 5.41 -9.48
N SER A 645 15.27 5.87 -8.33
CA SER A 645 14.76 7.05 -7.63
C SER A 645 15.85 7.77 -6.81
N CYS A 646 16.28 7.21 -5.67
CA CYS A 646 17.24 7.89 -4.77
C CYS A 646 18.69 7.92 -5.25
N THR A 647 19.05 7.01 -6.17
CA THR A 647 20.41 6.80 -6.70
C THR A 647 21.53 6.56 -5.66
N VAL A 648 21.19 6.28 -4.40
CA VAL A 648 22.17 6.07 -3.29
C VAL A 648 21.91 4.77 -2.52
N GLY A 649 21.14 3.84 -3.08
CA GLY A 649 20.89 2.53 -2.47
C GLY A 649 19.95 2.51 -1.26
N SER A 650 19.30 3.63 -0.92
CA SER A 650 18.41 3.75 0.26
C SER A 650 16.95 3.38 0.00
N CYS A 651 16.49 3.45 -1.25
CA CYS A 651 15.05 3.38 -1.57
C CYS A 651 14.56 2.04 -2.13
N GLY A 652 15.44 1.26 -2.75
CA GLY A 652 15.08 -0.01 -3.39
C GLY A 652 14.41 0.12 -4.76
N ASP A 653 14.04 1.32 -5.23
CA ASP A 653 13.39 1.51 -6.53
C ASP A 653 14.26 1.03 -7.69
N CYS A 654 15.60 1.03 -7.52
CA CYS A 654 16.56 0.59 -8.53
C CYS A 654 16.80 -0.94 -8.53
N ALA A 655 16.00 -1.70 -7.78
CA ALA A 655 16.13 -3.15 -7.66
C ALA A 655 15.76 -3.85 -8.97
N THR A 656 16.64 -4.75 -9.42
CA THR A 656 16.44 -5.62 -10.59
C THR A 656 16.94 -7.02 -10.28
N THR A 657 16.56 -8.01 -11.09
CA THR A 657 17.08 -9.39 -10.94
C THR A 657 18.36 -9.55 -11.76
N LEU A 658 19.43 -10.03 -11.13
CA LEU A 658 20.65 -10.45 -11.82
C LEU A 658 20.41 -11.82 -12.47
N ARG A 659 20.47 -11.90 -13.80
CA ARG A 659 20.28 -13.15 -14.56
C ARG A 659 21.58 -13.90 -14.80
N ALA A 660 22.67 -13.16 -14.99
CA ALA A 660 23.99 -13.69 -15.23
C ALA A 660 25.07 -12.68 -14.82
N GLY A 661 26.26 -13.19 -14.52
CA GLY A 661 27.44 -12.41 -14.14
C GLY A 661 27.61 -12.24 -12.63
N GLU A 662 28.71 -11.61 -12.26
CA GLU A 662 29.10 -11.33 -10.88
C GLU A 662 29.12 -9.83 -10.65
N VAL A 663 28.70 -9.40 -9.46
CA VAL A 663 28.61 -7.99 -9.11
C VAL A 663 29.12 -7.71 -7.71
N ALA A 664 29.61 -6.49 -7.50
CA ALA A 664 29.85 -5.91 -6.19
C ALA A 664 28.79 -4.83 -5.91
N MET A 665 28.16 -4.89 -4.75
CA MET A 665 27.18 -3.89 -4.32
C MET A 665 27.69 -3.17 -3.07
N THR A 666 27.68 -1.84 -3.10
CA THR A 666 28.13 -1.02 -1.96
C THR A 666 27.20 -1.21 -0.77
N GLU A 667 27.79 -1.43 0.41
CA GLU A 667 27.08 -1.58 1.69
C GLU A 667 27.44 -0.42 2.64
N PRO A 668 26.56 -0.07 3.59
CA PRO A 668 25.20 -0.58 3.79
C PRO A 668 24.21 -0.07 2.73
N ASN A 669 23.22 -0.89 2.36
CA ASN A 669 22.09 -0.47 1.52
C ASN A 669 20.74 -1.06 2.01
N CYS A 670 19.65 -0.70 1.34
CA CYS A 670 18.30 -1.11 1.76
C CYS A 670 17.87 -2.53 1.34
N LEU A 671 18.73 -3.30 0.66
CA LEU A 671 18.38 -4.62 0.18
C LEU A 671 18.49 -5.65 1.30
N THR A 672 17.40 -6.37 1.57
CA THR A 672 17.41 -7.39 2.63
C THR A 672 18.22 -8.63 2.22
N PRO A 673 18.76 -9.40 3.19
CA PRO A 673 19.47 -10.65 2.90
C PRO A 673 18.64 -11.63 2.06
N GLN A 674 17.32 -11.70 2.31
CA GLN A 674 16.42 -12.54 1.53
C GLN A 674 16.33 -12.12 0.06
N ARG A 675 16.14 -10.82 -0.22
CA ARG A 675 16.06 -10.32 -1.61
C ARG A 675 17.37 -10.52 -2.35
N ARG A 676 18.50 -10.38 -1.65
CA ARG A 676 19.83 -10.70 -2.19
C ARG A 676 19.94 -12.19 -2.53
N ALA A 677 19.48 -13.08 -1.66
CA ALA A 677 19.46 -14.53 -1.91
C ALA A 677 18.55 -14.92 -3.09
N GLU A 678 17.52 -14.13 -3.38
CA GLU A 678 16.66 -14.27 -4.55
C GLU A 678 17.28 -13.69 -5.85
N GLY A 679 18.54 -13.25 -5.80
CA GLY A 679 19.28 -12.73 -6.96
C GLY A 679 18.99 -11.28 -7.31
N GLN A 680 18.39 -10.50 -6.40
CA GLN A 680 18.17 -9.07 -6.64
C GLN A 680 19.42 -8.23 -6.36
N VAL A 681 19.57 -7.15 -7.11
CA VAL A 681 20.66 -6.16 -7.01
C VAL A 681 20.10 -4.75 -7.08
N LEU A 682 20.74 -3.78 -6.41
CA LEU A 682 20.40 -2.36 -6.51
C LEU A 682 21.31 -1.70 -7.54
N THR A 683 20.82 -1.54 -8.77
CA THR A 683 21.62 -1.08 -9.92
C THR A 683 22.34 0.25 -9.69
N CYS A 684 21.77 1.12 -8.85
CA CYS A 684 22.30 2.42 -8.47
C CYS A 684 23.51 2.40 -7.52
N VAL A 685 23.83 1.25 -6.93
CA VAL A 685 25.00 1.09 -6.05
C VAL A 685 25.74 -0.21 -6.35
N THR A 686 25.51 -0.77 -7.54
CA THR A 686 26.08 -2.04 -7.99
C THR A 686 27.03 -1.79 -9.14
N CYS A 687 28.19 -2.44 -9.12
CA CYS A 687 29.15 -2.46 -10.21
C CYS A 687 29.44 -3.90 -10.64
N PRO A 688 29.67 -4.15 -11.93
CA PRO A 688 29.94 -5.48 -12.46
C PRO A 688 31.39 -5.92 -12.20
N LEU A 689 31.58 -7.17 -11.79
CA LEU A 689 32.88 -7.83 -11.69
C LEU A 689 33.17 -8.70 -12.91
N SER A 690 32.15 -9.04 -13.69
CA SER A 690 32.20 -9.78 -14.96
C SER A 690 31.09 -9.29 -15.90
N PRO A 691 30.97 -9.81 -17.14
CA PRO A 691 29.84 -9.47 -18.01
C PRO A 691 28.51 -9.83 -17.34
N VAL A 692 27.58 -8.87 -17.27
CA VAL A 692 26.33 -9.01 -16.52
C VAL A 692 25.09 -8.89 -17.39
N THR A 693 24.05 -9.62 -17.02
CA THR A 693 22.70 -9.45 -17.56
C THR A 693 21.73 -9.16 -16.42
N VAL A 694 21.00 -8.05 -16.52
CA VAL A 694 19.97 -7.64 -15.55
C VAL A 694 18.59 -7.66 -16.18
N ASP A 695 17.61 -8.13 -15.42
CA ASP A 695 16.21 -8.21 -15.83
C ASP A 695 15.35 -7.22 -15.06
N VAL A 696 14.76 -6.28 -15.80
CA VAL A 696 13.91 -5.21 -15.26
C VAL A 696 12.45 -5.61 -15.11
N SER A 697 12.06 -6.82 -15.58
CA SER A 697 10.70 -7.37 -15.47
C SER A 697 10.35 -7.87 -14.07
N GLY A 698 11.37 -8.24 -13.28
CA GLY A 698 11.23 -8.87 -11.95
C GLY A 698 10.80 -7.92 -10.82
N ARG A 699 10.07 -6.86 -11.14
CA ARG A 699 9.56 -5.89 -10.14
C ARG A 699 8.44 -6.46 -9.28
#